data_AF-R7RZ19-F1
#
_entry.id   AF-R7RZ19-F1
#
_cell.length_a   1.000
_cell.length_b   1.000
_cell.length_c   1.000
_cell.angle_alpha   90.00
_cell.angle_beta   90.00
_cell.angle_gamma   90.00
#
_symmetry.space_group_name_H-M   'P 1'
#
loop_
_entity.id
_entity.type
_entity.pdbx_description
1 polymer ?
#
loop_
_entity_poly.entity_id
_entity_poly.type
_entity_poly.pdbx_seq_one_letter_code
_entity_poly.pdbx_strand_id
1 'polypeptide(L)'
;MIQVALLRTSICAVCERILEDNFEISGVMTHFPEGTYWIRNQQLRTFIGLGTSNLEKIAEKQEPHSLIRNASSGGVMGLKAPDVDSGSSIVLAEAIEDDRGQQWRIEWIDDYERNVTYRIVNAHNGTVLDQGILARGQPIKSYPYHGRPNQRWFLEPAFLPTVVWLEHVRTGWYLQYDASNANHGAVARDKIPSTNTSRAQLWFLEPQGVDRSFVIRSLEDDTKALDVLDGDLADGTLVLVCAYNGGRSQSWNIERVGLTDDLSAPYDAESTVYNLVNARTDTMAQIGAGGSIQVFGEQDPAASQQWRIVPYPFPPLFWATIQNTYTGMFIRQNGALVAASRGSRYTLDKTIQWRFLPGSDAPHHFSIVNRASGLIVIGGIGTPHVTLLESGGREDGNLWAMERDRGARGFGIVNTVTNGALDQWDGGATIQAHPNNGTKDLHHQWVIVQVLSGRLPSFALVNSRTGRSLTYAKTSQPEGNIITAEHKLDDFSNQWLFEIVSANDSKLPVFAIISKLSGNVLDHYGGYRLAAGSDDTKMDHHRWRLVPCHCGEMYFHIVNQHTGCHLEEQFTGAPNAGVSSPIPYPVTDAHRSQCWELISARYEGFDSIIVDDDVLRLTLKYMEATHVSDAQESLLKKRAPGREKKGKEKHGHIPQSPRRLTIFAPIIRTIFHRVINQWEEDTIHITARTAARVATNRSEVEREFGIPIPTALRRQSEVSGWIRIDVQRPYGTAPGQRVVNVIGQWLESPIFHVIVPVGVRVGRENIRAAMRQSLGGHTSVIIAHANSVPPAGGTMPETTPPPAPRTCNGWIYYAEAMSSIVLLSPLGM
;
A
#
# COMPACT_ATOMS: atom_id res chain seq x y z
N MET A 1 -5.63 7.07 10.71
CA MET A 1 -6.94 6.39 10.86
C MET A 1 -6.75 5.31 11.91
N ILE A 2 -7.65 5.09 12.88
CA ILE A 2 -7.36 4.21 14.05
C ILE A 2 -8.57 3.31 14.40
N GLN A 3 -8.32 2.00 14.62
CA GLN A 3 -9.25 0.95 15.10
C GLN A 3 -8.64 0.07 16.20
N VAL A 4 -9.32 -0.92 16.83
CA VAL A 4 -8.95 -1.54 18.15
C VAL A 4 -9.21 -3.06 18.23
N ALA A 5 -8.49 -3.85 19.09
CA ALA A 5 -8.89 -5.14 19.74
C ALA A 5 -7.78 -6.06 20.41
N LEU A 6 -7.09 -5.77 21.53
CA LEU A 6 -6.52 -6.80 22.48
C LEU A 6 -5.57 -7.98 22.04
N LEU A 7 -4.32 -7.98 22.55
CA LEU A 7 -3.75 -8.95 23.53
C LEU A 7 -2.35 -8.49 24.03
N ARG A 8 -1.92 -8.91 25.23
CA ARG A 8 -0.73 -8.41 25.97
C ARG A 8 0.53 -9.27 25.77
N THR A 9 1.59 -8.60 25.30
CA THR A 9 3.05 -8.86 25.34
C THR A 9 3.62 -10.18 25.93
N SER A 10 4.17 -11.00 25.03
CA SER A 10 5.58 -11.49 24.95
C SER A 10 5.65 -12.32 23.66
N ILE A 11 6.40 -11.87 22.65
CA ILE A 11 6.50 -12.58 21.37
C ILE A 11 7.57 -13.67 21.54
N CYS A 12 7.19 -14.93 21.29
CA CYS A 12 8.10 -16.06 21.26
C CYS A 12 8.85 -16.08 19.91
N ALA A 13 10.07 -16.62 19.84
CA ALA A 13 10.90 -16.74 18.62
C ALA A 13 10.17 -17.34 17.40
N VAL A 14 9.12 -18.14 17.62
CA VAL A 14 8.25 -18.69 16.57
C VAL A 14 7.34 -17.62 15.97
N CYS A 15 6.77 -16.75 16.79
CA CYS A 15 6.01 -15.58 16.32
C CYS A 15 6.96 -14.52 15.77
N GLU A 16 8.13 -14.29 16.38
CA GLU A 16 9.15 -13.34 15.89
C GLU A 16 9.59 -13.67 14.45
N ARG A 17 9.82 -14.95 14.09
CA ARG A 17 10.18 -15.32 12.70
C ARG A 17 9.01 -15.37 11.70
N ILE A 18 7.80 -15.70 12.15
CA ILE A 18 6.58 -15.60 11.30
C ILE A 18 6.18 -14.13 11.09
N LEU A 19 6.55 -13.24 12.02
CA LEU A 19 6.34 -11.78 11.96
C LEU A 19 7.52 -11.04 11.31
N GLU A 20 8.74 -11.59 11.32
CA GLU A 20 9.93 -11.00 10.66
C GLU A 20 9.77 -10.94 9.14
N ASP A 21 9.00 -11.86 8.55
CA ASP A 21 8.57 -11.79 7.14
C ASP A 21 7.50 -10.70 6.88
N ASN A 22 6.99 -10.02 7.91
CA ASN A 22 5.95 -8.98 7.77
C ASN A 22 6.13 -7.82 8.77
N PHE A 23 7.08 -6.93 8.46
CA PHE A 23 7.16 -5.51 8.83
C PHE A 23 7.08 -5.12 10.32
N GLU A 24 8.15 -4.46 10.78
CA GLU A 24 8.22 -3.82 12.10
C GLU A 24 8.51 -2.33 11.89
N ILE A 25 7.65 -1.45 12.39
CA ILE A 25 7.82 0.01 12.25
C ILE A 25 8.28 0.57 13.59
N SER A 26 9.59 0.83 13.72
CA SER A 26 10.16 1.55 14.86
C SER A 26 10.42 3.02 14.48
N GLY A 27 9.46 3.91 14.75
CA GLY A 27 9.61 5.34 14.54
C GLY A 27 8.54 6.17 15.25
N VAL A 28 8.94 7.32 15.81
CA VAL A 28 8.01 8.27 16.45
C VAL A 28 7.16 8.92 15.35
N MET A 29 5.90 8.49 15.23
CA MET A 29 4.97 8.98 14.20
C MET A 29 4.29 10.28 14.62
N THR A 30 4.49 11.36 13.86
CA THR A 30 3.77 12.63 14.02
C THR A 30 2.42 12.64 13.29
N HIS A 31 2.15 11.64 12.43
CA HIS A 31 0.91 11.45 11.68
C HIS A 31 0.53 9.95 11.67
N PHE A 32 -0.72 9.63 11.99
CA PHE A 32 -1.22 8.26 11.93
C PHE A 32 -1.49 7.82 10.49
N PRO A 33 -0.81 6.79 9.96
CA PRO A 33 -1.20 6.19 8.70
C PRO A 33 -2.62 5.62 8.78
N GLU A 34 -3.21 5.29 7.64
CA GLU A 34 -4.42 4.46 7.67
C GLU A 34 -4.06 3.10 8.27
N GLY A 35 -4.94 2.47 9.08
CA GLY A 35 -4.70 1.12 9.59
C GLY A 35 -5.55 0.64 10.75
N THR A 36 -5.35 -0.64 11.10
CA THR A 36 -5.96 -1.30 12.27
C THR A 36 -5.02 -1.17 13.45
N TYR A 37 -5.56 -0.81 14.61
CA TYR A 37 -4.79 -0.64 15.83
C TYR A 37 -5.44 -1.43 16.96
N TRP A 38 -4.84 -1.41 18.13
CA TRP A 38 -5.42 -1.75 19.40
C TRP A 38 -5.40 -0.46 20.27
N ILE A 39 -6.56 0.08 20.67
CA ILE A 39 -6.69 1.16 21.68
C ILE A 39 -6.67 0.57 23.09
N ARG A 40 -5.56 0.78 23.81
CA ARG A 40 -5.35 0.28 25.18
C ARG A 40 -5.35 1.41 26.18
N ASN A 41 -6.12 1.29 27.26
CA ASN A 41 -6.15 2.30 28.32
C ASN A 41 -4.82 2.35 29.08
N GLN A 42 -4.33 3.55 29.41
CA GLN A 42 -3.05 3.70 30.12
C GLN A 42 -3.12 3.19 31.56
N GLN A 43 -4.24 3.38 32.25
CA GLN A 43 -4.41 2.98 33.64
C GLN A 43 -4.62 1.47 33.79
N LEU A 44 -5.67 0.94 33.17
CA LEU A 44 -6.09 -0.45 33.38
C LEU A 44 -5.37 -1.43 32.45
N ARG A 45 -4.66 -0.92 31.43
CA ARG A 45 -3.99 -1.71 30.39
C ARG A 45 -4.94 -2.71 29.72
N THR A 46 -6.23 -2.41 29.71
CA THR A 46 -7.32 -3.11 29.00
C THR A 46 -7.59 -2.41 27.70
N PHE A 47 -8.07 -3.12 26.69
CA PHE A 47 -8.44 -2.50 25.43
C PHE A 47 -9.96 -2.40 25.33
N ILE A 48 -10.40 -1.59 24.37
CA ILE A 48 -11.83 -1.42 24.09
C ILE A 48 -12.36 -2.71 23.46
N GLY A 49 -13.21 -3.44 24.19
CA GLY A 49 -14.05 -4.51 23.68
C GLY A 49 -15.51 -4.12 23.89
N LEU A 50 -16.23 -3.88 22.81
CA LEU A 50 -17.69 -3.73 22.86
C LEU A 50 -18.26 -5.11 22.50
N GLY A 51 -19.20 -5.62 23.30
CA GLY A 51 -19.79 -6.95 23.10
C GLY A 51 -20.29 -7.14 21.67
N THR A 52 -19.96 -8.30 21.11
CA THR A 52 -20.13 -8.73 19.71
C THR A 52 -19.49 -7.81 18.67
N SER A 53 -18.61 -8.43 17.87
CA SER A 53 -17.95 -7.96 16.66
C SER A 53 -16.86 -6.87 16.83
N ASN A 54 -15.71 -7.03 16.14
CA ASN A 54 -14.40 -6.28 16.17
C ASN A 54 -14.27 -5.21 15.06
N LEU A 55 -13.17 -4.37 14.82
CA LEU A 55 -12.91 -2.97 14.15
C LEU A 55 -12.23 -2.64 12.69
N GLU A 56 -12.94 -2.13 11.59
CA GLU A 56 -12.61 -1.77 10.12
C GLU A 56 -13.45 -0.53 9.68
N LYS A 57 -13.01 0.34 8.73
CA LYS A 57 -13.69 1.57 8.17
C LYS A 57 -13.65 1.66 6.61
N ILE A 58 -14.69 2.26 5.99
CA ILE A 58 -14.66 2.95 4.66
C ILE A 58 -14.46 4.46 4.83
N ALA A 59 -13.63 5.03 3.94
CA ALA A 59 -12.84 6.26 3.97
C ALA A 59 -13.58 7.62 3.91
N GLU A 60 -12.76 8.69 3.84
CA GLU A 60 -13.08 10.07 3.41
C GLU A 60 -13.88 10.99 4.34
N LYS A 61 -13.15 11.81 5.11
CA LYS A 61 -13.31 13.27 5.21
C LYS A 61 -12.08 13.81 5.96
N GLN A 62 -11.29 14.66 5.31
CA GLN A 62 -10.27 15.49 5.94
C GLN A 62 -10.97 16.60 6.76
N GLU A 63 -11.46 16.26 7.94
CA GLU A 63 -11.65 17.18 9.07
C GLU A 63 -10.78 16.62 10.21
N PRO A 64 -10.49 17.33 11.33
CA PRO A 64 -9.62 16.80 12.38
C PRO A 64 -10.32 15.67 13.18
N HIS A 65 -11.39 15.10 12.64
CA HIS A 65 -12.27 14.16 13.28
C HIS A 65 -12.44 12.92 12.39
N SER A 66 -12.08 11.76 12.93
CA SER A 66 -12.14 10.44 12.32
C SER A 66 -13.36 9.67 12.83
N LEU A 67 -13.90 8.77 12.02
CA LEU A 67 -14.80 7.73 12.54
C LEU A 67 -13.92 6.57 13.02
N ILE A 68 -14.29 5.91 14.11
CA ILE A 68 -13.66 4.67 14.61
C ILE A 68 -14.71 3.56 14.40
N ARG A 69 -14.46 2.55 13.55
CA ARG A 69 -15.47 1.54 13.11
C ARG A 69 -15.08 0.09 13.43
N ASN A 70 -16.03 -0.84 13.48
CA ASN A 70 -16.00 -2.30 13.69
C ASN A 70 -15.57 -3.08 12.36
N ALA A 71 -14.63 -4.05 12.34
CA ALA A 71 -13.89 -4.90 11.36
C ALA A 71 -14.55 -6.21 11.14
N SER A 72 -15.13 -6.72 12.19
CA SER A 72 -15.97 -7.88 12.18
C SER A 72 -17.44 -7.49 12.04
N SER A 73 -17.93 -6.27 12.36
CA SER A 73 -19.32 -5.88 11.99
C SER A 73 -19.51 -4.66 11.09
N GLY A 74 -18.53 -3.79 10.89
CA GLY A 74 -18.76 -2.56 10.15
C GLY A 74 -19.51 -1.43 10.91
N GLY A 75 -19.92 -1.62 12.17
CA GLY A 75 -20.56 -0.57 12.98
C GLY A 75 -19.60 0.56 13.41
N VAL A 76 -20.03 1.82 13.42
CA VAL A 76 -19.22 2.98 13.87
C VAL A 76 -19.41 3.28 15.35
N MET A 77 -18.32 3.64 16.02
CA MET A 77 -18.31 4.12 17.40
C MET A 77 -18.93 5.51 17.48
N GLY A 78 -20.02 5.63 18.23
CA GLY A 78 -20.72 6.89 18.46
C GLY A 78 -21.25 7.03 19.88
N LEU A 79 -21.77 8.22 20.18
CA LEU A 79 -22.52 8.48 21.40
C LEU A 79 -23.95 7.92 21.26
N LYS A 80 -24.49 7.32 22.32
CA LYS A 80 -25.90 6.89 22.35
C LYS A 80 -26.84 8.11 22.47
N ALA A 81 -27.66 8.39 21.45
CA ALA A 81 -28.71 9.42 21.54
C ALA A 81 -29.79 9.03 22.58
N PRO A 82 -30.34 9.94 23.41
CA PRO A 82 -30.31 11.41 23.35
C PRO A 82 -29.41 12.11 24.39
N ASP A 83 -28.54 11.41 25.10
CA ASP A 83 -27.62 12.06 26.05
C ASP A 83 -26.43 12.64 25.29
N VAL A 84 -26.51 13.93 24.96
CA VAL A 84 -25.41 14.73 24.38
C VAL A 84 -24.53 15.39 25.46
N ASP A 85 -24.83 15.10 26.73
CA ASP A 85 -24.14 15.63 27.91
C ASP A 85 -22.93 14.77 28.34
N SER A 86 -22.14 15.28 29.29
CA SER A 86 -21.05 14.51 29.91
C SER A 86 -21.58 13.23 30.57
N GLY A 87 -20.99 12.07 30.25
CA GLY A 87 -21.33 10.78 30.86
C GLY A 87 -22.01 9.78 29.91
N SER A 88 -22.23 10.15 28.65
CA SER A 88 -22.91 9.31 27.65
C SER A 88 -22.19 7.99 27.39
N SER A 89 -22.97 6.94 27.23
CA SER A 89 -22.45 5.62 26.82
C SER A 89 -21.97 5.64 25.37
N ILE A 90 -20.88 4.92 25.13
CA ILE A 90 -20.35 4.67 23.78
C ILE A 90 -21.04 3.44 23.19
N VAL A 91 -21.50 3.54 21.93
CA VAL A 91 -22.22 2.47 21.21
C VAL A 91 -21.63 2.23 19.81
N LEU A 92 -21.93 1.06 19.25
CA LEU A 92 -21.77 0.78 17.83
C LEU A 92 -23.11 1.01 17.11
N ALA A 93 -23.09 1.79 16.03
CA ALA A 93 -24.26 2.09 15.23
C ALA A 93 -23.91 2.04 13.73
N GLU A 94 -24.91 2.07 12.84
CA GLU A 94 -24.63 2.29 11.42
C GLU A 94 -24.03 3.68 11.19
N ALA A 95 -23.19 3.79 10.15
CA ALA A 95 -22.56 5.06 9.82
C ALA A 95 -23.61 6.04 9.27
N ILE A 96 -23.84 7.14 9.98
CA ILE A 96 -24.76 8.19 9.56
C ILE A 96 -23.95 9.35 8.98
N GLU A 97 -24.31 9.78 7.77
CA GLU A 97 -23.65 10.90 7.11
C GLU A 97 -23.78 12.16 7.99
N ASP A 98 -22.65 12.82 8.27
CA ASP A 98 -22.54 14.05 9.07
C ASP A 98 -22.92 13.99 10.56
N ASP A 99 -23.04 12.80 11.16
CA ASP A 99 -23.20 12.69 12.61
C ASP A 99 -21.90 13.01 13.36
N ARG A 100 -21.85 14.18 14.00
CA ARG A 100 -20.70 14.62 14.82
C ARG A 100 -20.52 13.77 16.08
N GLY A 101 -21.56 13.08 16.55
CA GLY A 101 -21.50 12.15 17.67
C GLY A 101 -20.71 10.88 17.35
N GLN A 102 -20.54 10.54 16.06
CA GLN A 102 -19.73 9.42 15.57
C GLN A 102 -18.29 9.82 15.21
N GLN A 103 -17.97 11.12 15.30
CA GLN A 103 -16.70 11.70 14.88
C GLN A 103 -15.76 11.95 16.07
N TRP A 104 -14.47 11.65 15.91
CA TRP A 104 -13.47 11.61 16.99
C TRP A 104 -12.12 12.22 16.57
N ARG A 105 -11.58 13.15 17.35
CA ARG A 105 -10.22 13.66 17.20
C ARG A 105 -9.26 12.87 18.07
N ILE A 106 -8.09 12.55 17.57
CA ILE A 106 -7.08 11.78 18.30
C ILE A 106 -5.88 12.68 18.47
N GLU A 107 -5.56 12.99 19.71
CA GLU A 107 -4.54 13.98 20.05
C GLU A 107 -3.45 13.33 20.88
N TRP A 108 -2.21 13.58 20.49
CA TRP A 108 -1.04 13.19 21.25
C TRP A 108 -0.95 13.96 22.58
N ILE A 109 -0.51 13.27 23.62
CA ILE A 109 -0.21 13.85 24.93
C ILE A 109 1.28 13.65 25.18
N ASP A 110 2.00 14.76 25.34
CA ASP A 110 3.39 14.75 25.78
C ASP A 110 3.46 14.24 27.23
N ASP A 111 4.17 13.15 27.46
CA ASP A 111 4.55 12.73 28.80
C ASP A 111 6.06 12.78 28.99
N TYR A 112 6.48 13.25 30.15
CA TYR A 112 7.88 13.41 30.55
C TYR A 112 8.63 12.06 30.63
N GLU A 113 7.90 10.94 30.49
CA GLU A 113 8.37 9.56 30.67
C GLU A 113 8.61 8.81 29.34
N ARG A 114 8.55 9.49 28.19
CA ARG A 114 8.79 8.92 26.84
C ARG A 114 7.79 7.85 26.40
N ASN A 115 6.60 7.76 27.01
CA ASN A 115 5.54 6.86 26.55
C ASN A 115 4.55 7.63 25.66
N VAL A 116 4.38 7.17 24.42
CA VAL A 116 3.46 7.83 23.48
C VAL A 116 2.01 7.48 23.85
N THR A 117 1.28 8.43 24.43
CA THR A 117 -0.14 8.29 24.80
C THR A 117 -1.01 9.33 24.12
N TYR A 118 -2.31 9.02 24.01
CA TYR A 118 -3.28 9.80 23.25
C TYR A 118 -4.57 10.03 24.04
N ARG A 119 -5.26 11.14 23.75
CA ARG A 119 -6.68 11.32 24.09
C ARG A 119 -7.55 11.25 22.84
N ILE A 120 -8.71 10.61 22.98
CA ILE A 120 -9.69 10.44 21.90
C ILE A 120 -10.90 11.32 22.25
N VAL A 121 -11.13 12.36 21.46
CA VAL A 121 -12.05 13.47 21.75
C VAL A 121 -13.24 13.44 20.80
N ASN A 122 -14.47 13.40 21.29
CA ASN A 122 -15.66 13.44 20.45
C ASN A 122 -15.82 14.82 19.78
N ALA A 123 -16.20 14.85 18.51
CA ALA A 123 -16.33 16.07 17.71
C ALA A 123 -17.60 16.87 18.02
N HIS A 124 -18.63 16.23 18.61
CA HIS A 124 -19.88 16.87 18.99
C HIS A 124 -19.73 17.66 20.29
N ASN A 125 -19.38 17.00 21.39
CA ASN A 125 -19.39 17.60 22.73
C ASN A 125 -17.99 17.89 23.30
N GLY A 126 -16.91 17.55 22.58
CA GLY A 126 -15.53 17.81 23.02
C GLY A 126 -15.06 16.99 24.22
N THR A 127 -15.87 16.04 24.69
CA THR A 127 -15.50 15.10 25.76
C THR A 127 -14.49 14.06 25.25
N VAL A 128 -13.80 13.41 26.18
CA VAL A 128 -12.88 12.33 25.88
C VAL A 128 -13.46 10.96 26.21
N LEU A 129 -12.88 9.95 25.59
CA LEU A 129 -13.09 8.57 25.95
C LEU A 129 -12.50 8.29 27.35
N ASP A 130 -13.36 7.85 28.27
CA ASP A 130 -13.02 7.57 29.67
C ASP A 130 -13.41 6.14 30.05
N GLN A 131 -12.47 5.41 30.62
CA GLN A 131 -12.71 4.12 31.25
C GLN A 131 -12.72 4.28 32.77
N GLY A 132 -13.90 4.26 33.39
CA GLY A 132 -14.07 4.56 34.82
C GLY A 132 -13.05 3.89 35.76
N ILE A 133 -12.74 4.56 36.87
CA ILE A 133 -11.59 4.31 37.76
C ILE A 133 -11.70 2.97 38.54
N LEU A 134 -12.87 2.32 38.55
CA LEU A 134 -13.19 1.21 39.45
C LEU A 134 -13.58 -0.07 38.65
N ALA A 135 -12.60 -0.97 38.49
CA ALA A 135 -12.69 -2.37 38.00
C ALA A 135 -12.86 -2.63 36.48
N ARG A 136 -12.28 -3.76 36.03
CA ARG A 136 -12.41 -4.31 34.66
C ARG A 136 -13.88 -4.64 34.38
N GLY A 137 -14.39 -4.28 33.19
CA GLY A 137 -15.76 -4.56 32.76
C GLY A 137 -16.76 -3.40 32.90
N GLN A 138 -16.34 -2.25 33.45
CA GLN A 138 -17.17 -1.04 33.40
C GLN A 138 -17.28 -0.49 31.97
N PRO A 139 -18.46 0.01 31.54
CA PRO A 139 -18.65 0.56 30.21
C PRO A 139 -17.82 1.83 30.04
N ILE A 140 -17.26 1.97 28.84
CA ILE A 140 -16.56 3.18 28.43
C ILE A 140 -17.60 4.28 28.17
N LYS A 141 -17.29 5.49 28.62
CA LYS A 141 -18.17 6.64 28.53
C LYS A 141 -17.44 7.84 27.93
N SER A 142 -18.23 8.80 27.48
CA SER A 142 -17.81 10.15 27.15
C SER A 142 -17.70 10.98 28.45
N TYR A 143 -16.58 11.64 28.71
CA TYR A 143 -16.36 12.44 29.93
C TYR A 143 -15.41 13.64 29.71
N PRO A 144 -15.51 14.74 30.49
CA PRO A 144 -14.55 15.84 30.44
C PRO A 144 -13.11 15.41 30.68
N TYR A 145 -12.17 15.99 29.92
CA TYR A 145 -10.75 15.67 30.06
C TYR A 145 -10.17 16.28 31.35
N HIS A 146 -9.66 15.43 32.22
CA HIS A 146 -8.97 15.75 33.47
C HIS A 146 -7.49 15.34 33.46
N GLY A 147 -6.99 14.86 32.31
CA GLY A 147 -5.59 14.46 32.16
C GLY A 147 -5.18 13.23 32.97
N ARG A 148 -6.14 12.43 33.44
CA ARG A 148 -5.86 11.23 34.25
C ARG A 148 -5.53 10.03 33.36
N PRO A 149 -4.77 9.03 33.86
CA PRO A 149 -4.40 7.83 33.09
C PRO A 149 -5.60 7.03 32.54
N ASN A 150 -6.77 7.09 33.16
CA ASN A 150 -7.99 6.44 32.65
C ASN A 150 -8.58 7.11 31.39
N GLN A 151 -8.10 8.29 31.00
CA GLN A 151 -8.52 9.05 29.81
C GLN A 151 -7.41 9.09 28.75
N ARG A 152 -6.33 8.36 28.99
CA ARG A 152 -5.15 8.29 28.13
C ARG A 152 -5.06 6.88 27.56
N TRP A 153 -4.68 6.82 26.29
CA TRP A 153 -4.78 5.61 25.50
C TRP A 153 -3.51 5.39 24.71
N PHE A 154 -3.03 4.14 24.67
CA PHE A 154 -2.03 3.70 23.71
C PHE A 154 -2.72 3.29 22.42
N LEU A 155 -2.04 3.55 21.30
CA LEU A 155 -2.47 3.19 19.96
C LEU A 155 -1.41 2.30 19.34
N GLU A 156 -1.64 1.00 19.42
CA GLU A 156 -0.68 -0.02 19.02
C GLU A 156 -1.12 -0.59 17.66
N PRO A 157 -0.30 -0.62 16.60
CA PRO A 157 -0.68 -1.29 15.36
C PRO A 157 -1.15 -2.72 15.63
N ALA A 158 -2.33 -3.09 15.11
CA ALA A 158 -2.86 -4.43 15.25
C ALA A 158 -2.32 -5.27 14.09
N PHE A 159 -1.36 -6.13 14.40
CA PHE A 159 -1.13 -7.34 13.62
C PHE A 159 -2.23 -8.31 14.05
N LEU A 160 -3.09 -8.74 13.12
CA LEU A 160 -4.08 -9.76 13.43
C LEU A 160 -3.35 -10.94 14.07
N PRO A 161 -3.83 -11.53 15.19
CA PRO A 161 -3.26 -12.78 15.66
C PRO A 161 -3.26 -13.78 14.50
N THR A 162 -2.17 -14.56 14.37
CA THR A 162 -2.03 -15.52 13.27
C THR A 162 -3.21 -16.48 13.34
N VAL A 163 -4.16 -16.32 12.43
CA VAL A 163 -5.17 -17.34 12.17
C VAL A 163 -4.43 -18.47 11.50
N VAL A 164 -4.56 -19.67 12.06
CA VAL A 164 -3.85 -20.83 11.58
C VAL A 164 -4.80 -21.98 11.31
N TRP A 165 -4.37 -22.83 10.40
CA TRP A 165 -4.72 -24.23 10.37
C TRP A 165 -3.70 -25.02 11.18
N LEU A 166 -4.17 -26.01 11.94
CA LEU A 166 -3.32 -26.99 12.62
C LEU A 166 -3.42 -28.31 11.88
N GLU A 167 -2.44 -28.59 11.02
CA GLU A 167 -2.39 -29.79 10.18
C GLU A 167 -1.59 -30.89 10.89
N HIS A 168 -2.20 -32.05 11.11
CA HIS A 168 -1.53 -33.19 11.70
C HIS A 168 -0.55 -33.83 10.70
N VAL A 169 0.68 -34.04 11.14
CA VAL A 169 1.80 -34.37 10.25
C VAL A 169 1.61 -35.68 9.48
N ARG A 170 1.12 -36.72 10.16
CA ARG A 170 1.00 -38.07 9.58
C ARG A 170 -0.21 -38.23 8.68
N THR A 171 -1.33 -37.60 9.01
CA THR A 171 -2.60 -37.80 8.29
C THR A 171 -2.90 -36.69 7.28
N GLY A 172 -2.34 -35.49 7.46
CA GLY A 172 -2.73 -34.30 6.69
C GLY A 172 -4.10 -33.74 7.10
N TRP A 173 -4.71 -34.26 8.16
CA TRP A 173 -5.98 -33.79 8.70
C TRP A 173 -5.81 -32.53 9.54
N TYR A 174 -6.85 -31.72 9.59
CA TYR A 174 -6.88 -30.44 10.26
C TYR A 174 -7.67 -30.51 11.57
N LEU A 175 -7.14 -29.86 12.61
CA LEU A 175 -7.89 -29.67 13.85
C LEU A 175 -9.17 -28.89 13.56
N GLN A 176 -10.30 -29.45 13.98
CA GLN A 176 -11.63 -28.95 13.73
C GLN A 176 -12.45 -28.93 15.01
N TYR A 177 -13.17 -27.84 15.23
CA TYR A 177 -14.24 -27.77 16.21
C TYR A 177 -15.51 -28.45 15.66
N ASP A 178 -15.91 -29.57 16.27
CA ASP A 178 -17.17 -30.23 15.95
C ASP A 178 -18.26 -29.83 16.95
N ALA A 179 -18.97 -28.76 16.63
CA ALA A 179 -20.09 -28.27 17.45
C ALA A 179 -21.29 -29.23 17.48
N SER A 180 -21.38 -30.17 16.53
CA SER A 180 -22.48 -31.15 16.44
C SER A 180 -22.30 -32.36 17.35
N ASN A 181 -21.07 -32.57 17.84
CA ASN A 181 -20.76 -33.63 18.80
C ASN A 181 -21.25 -33.24 20.20
N ALA A 182 -22.01 -34.13 20.86
CA ALA A 182 -22.56 -33.92 22.20
C ALA A 182 -21.50 -33.58 23.27
N ASN A 183 -20.23 -33.95 23.04
CA ASN A 183 -19.11 -33.64 23.94
C ASN A 183 -18.36 -32.35 23.57
N HIS A 184 -18.80 -31.59 22.57
CA HIS A 184 -18.11 -30.40 22.04
C HIS A 184 -16.64 -30.69 21.68
N GLY A 185 -16.43 -31.77 20.93
CA GLY A 185 -15.11 -32.36 20.73
C GLY A 185 -14.19 -31.58 19.79
N ALA A 186 -12.90 -31.55 20.13
CA ALA A 186 -11.85 -31.28 19.16
C ALA A 186 -11.60 -32.57 18.36
N VAL A 187 -11.61 -32.49 17.04
CA VAL A 187 -11.40 -33.63 16.13
C VAL A 187 -10.43 -33.26 15.01
N ALA A 188 -9.80 -34.23 14.38
CA ALA A 188 -9.03 -34.06 13.16
C ALA A 188 -9.81 -34.59 11.95
N ARG A 189 -9.96 -33.78 10.89
CA ARG A 189 -10.73 -34.11 9.68
C ARG A 189 -10.03 -33.63 8.40
N ASP A 190 -10.50 -34.07 7.23
CA ASP A 190 -10.05 -33.53 5.95
C ASP A 190 -10.27 -32.01 5.87
N LYS A 191 -9.45 -31.33 5.07
CA LYS A 191 -9.51 -29.87 4.90
C LYS A 191 -10.89 -29.44 4.42
N ILE A 192 -11.51 -28.49 5.12
CA ILE A 192 -12.71 -27.81 4.63
C ILE A 192 -12.29 -26.86 3.50
N PRO A 193 -12.96 -26.87 2.33
CA PRO A 193 -12.68 -25.93 1.25
C PRO A 193 -12.75 -24.48 1.73
N SER A 194 -11.85 -23.61 1.25
CA SER A 194 -11.83 -22.21 1.72
C SER A 194 -13.11 -21.45 1.36
N THR A 195 -13.82 -21.88 0.31
CA THR A 195 -15.10 -21.32 -0.11
C THR A 195 -16.25 -21.64 0.84
N ASN A 196 -16.05 -22.56 1.79
CA ASN A 196 -17.02 -22.85 2.83
C ASN A 196 -17.09 -21.70 3.85
N THR A 197 -18.29 -21.42 4.35
CA THR A 197 -18.53 -20.39 5.36
C THR A 197 -18.17 -20.84 6.78
N SER A 198 -18.01 -22.14 7.02
CA SER A 198 -17.58 -22.67 8.31
C SER A 198 -16.13 -22.29 8.61
N ARG A 199 -15.89 -21.81 9.82
CA ARG A 199 -14.56 -21.47 10.36
C ARG A 199 -14.08 -22.52 11.36
N ALA A 200 -14.72 -23.69 11.36
CA ALA A 200 -14.48 -24.75 12.34
C ALA A 200 -13.02 -25.24 12.40
N GLN A 201 -12.25 -25.08 11.31
CA GLN A 201 -10.83 -25.46 11.23
C GLN A 201 -9.85 -24.29 11.42
N LEU A 202 -10.36 -23.10 11.73
CA LEU A 202 -9.56 -21.88 11.88
C LEU A 202 -9.40 -21.55 13.36
N TRP A 203 -8.16 -21.29 13.76
CA TRP A 203 -7.79 -21.08 15.16
C TRP A 203 -6.95 -19.83 15.33
N PHE A 204 -7.20 -19.07 16.39
CA PHE A 204 -6.29 -18.04 16.87
C PHE A 204 -5.29 -18.62 17.86
N LEU A 205 -4.02 -18.28 17.68
CA LEU A 205 -2.98 -18.53 18.68
C LEU A 205 -2.78 -17.28 19.54
N GLU A 206 -3.33 -17.30 20.75
CA GLU A 206 -3.34 -16.16 21.67
C GLU A 206 -2.23 -16.29 22.73
N PRO A 207 -1.16 -15.49 22.67
CA PRO A 207 -0.07 -15.59 23.64
C PRO A 207 -0.52 -15.14 25.04
N GLN A 208 -0.12 -15.89 26.07
CA GLN A 208 -0.48 -15.63 27.48
C GLN A 208 0.59 -14.87 28.28
N GLY A 209 1.74 -14.55 27.67
CA GLY A 209 2.73 -13.60 28.19
C GLY A 209 3.63 -14.07 29.35
N VAL A 210 3.24 -15.10 30.12
CA VAL A 210 3.97 -15.53 31.33
C VAL A 210 4.89 -16.73 31.07
N ASP A 211 4.46 -17.71 30.25
CA ASP A 211 5.14 -19.03 30.15
C ASP A 211 5.42 -19.48 28.69
N ARG A 212 5.53 -18.56 27.72
CA ARG A 212 5.58 -18.88 26.26
C ARG A 212 4.39 -19.75 25.78
N SER A 213 3.32 -19.78 26.56
CA SER A 213 2.13 -20.57 26.28
C SER A 213 1.07 -19.77 25.52
N PHE A 214 0.21 -20.51 24.83
CA PHE A 214 -0.85 -19.99 23.96
C PHE A 214 -2.20 -20.54 24.39
N VAL A 215 -3.24 -19.74 24.20
CA VAL A 215 -4.61 -20.23 24.11
C VAL A 215 -4.91 -20.46 22.63
N ILE A 216 -5.38 -21.67 22.30
CA ILE A 216 -5.80 -22.02 20.94
C ILE A 216 -7.32 -21.80 20.88
N ARG A 217 -7.74 -20.62 20.40
CA ARG A 217 -9.14 -20.17 20.41
C ARG A 217 -9.82 -20.46 19.08
N SER A 218 -11.07 -20.92 19.10
CA SER A 218 -11.82 -21.19 17.88
C SER A 218 -12.23 -19.88 17.19
N LEU A 219 -12.09 -19.81 15.87
CA LEU A 219 -12.62 -18.70 15.08
C LEU A 219 -14.13 -18.86 14.82
N GLU A 220 -14.66 -20.09 14.88
CA GLU A 220 -16.08 -20.36 14.70
C GLU A 220 -16.92 -19.86 15.89
N ASP A 221 -16.39 -20.02 17.11
CA ASP A 221 -16.95 -19.48 18.35
C ASP A 221 -15.81 -18.96 19.24
N ASP A 222 -15.63 -17.63 19.23
CA ASP A 222 -14.54 -16.95 19.94
C ASP A 222 -14.67 -17.03 21.47
N THR A 223 -15.79 -17.51 22.00
CA THR A 223 -15.95 -17.80 23.42
C THR A 223 -15.32 -19.12 23.84
N LYS A 224 -14.90 -19.96 22.87
CA LYS A 224 -14.39 -21.31 23.12
C LYS A 224 -12.91 -21.49 22.76
N ALA A 225 -12.23 -22.32 23.53
CA ALA A 225 -10.81 -22.65 23.39
C ALA A 225 -10.55 -24.16 23.53
N LEU A 226 -9.42 -24.61 23.01
CA LEU A 226 -8.94 -25.98 23.14
C LEU A 226 -8.61 -26.29 24.61
N ASP A 227 -9.23 -27.33 25.16
CA ASP A 227 -9.23 -27.65 26.59
C ASP A 227 -9.03 -29.15 26.83
N VAL A 228 -8.21 -29.52 27.81
CA VAL A 228 -8.11 -30.91 28.26
C VAL A 228 -9.27 -31.19 29.22
N LEU A 229 -10.07 -32.23 28.93
CA LEU A 229 -11.24 -32.59 29.73
C LEU A 229 -10.89 -32.70 31.22
N ASP A 230 -11.61 -31.94 32.06
CA ASP A 230 -11.43 -31.80 33.51
C ASP A 230 -10.00 -31.46 33.98
N GLY A 231 -9.10 -31.12 33.04
CA GLY A 231 -7.67 -30.99 33.29
C GLY A 231 -7.05 -32.26 33.89
N ASP A 232 -7.56 -33.44 33.52
CA ASP A 232 -7.07 -34.75 33.96
C ASP A 232 -5.66 -35.00 33.40
N LEU A 233 -4.82 -35.64 34.22
CA LEU A 233 -3.42 -35.95 33.94
C LEU A 233 -3.25 -37.32 33.24
N ALA A 234 -4.32 -38.10 33.10
CA ALA A 234 -4.26 -39.43 32.51
C ALA A 234 -4.04 -39.38 31.00
N ASP A 235 -3.15 -40.25 30.50
CA ASP A 235 -2.99 -40.50 29.08
C ASP A 235 -4.30 -40.99 28.44
N GLY A 236 -4.60 -40.49 27.25
CA GLY A 236 -5.86 -40.75 26.55
C GLY A 236 -7.02 -39.85 26.97
N THR A 237 -6.80 -38.91 27.90
CA THR A 237 -7.81 -37.88 28.24
C THR A 237 -8.16 -37.07 26.99
N LEU A 238 -9.46 -36.88 26.75
CA LEU A 238 -9.94 -36.16 25.57
C LEU A 238 -9.62 -34.68 25.62
N VAL A 239 -9.37 -34.11 24.45
CA VAL A 239 -9.30 -32.67 24.23
C VAL A 239 -10.60 -32.19 23.61
N LEU A 240 -11.17 -31.16 24.19
CA LEU A 240 -12.46 -30.57 23.85
C LEU A 240 -12.30 -29.11 23.41
N VAL A 241 -13.41 -28.53 22.95
CA VAL A 241 -13.54 -27.10 22.64
C VAL A 241 -14.55 -26.51 23.63
N CYS A 242 -14.04 -25.94 24.72
CA CYS A 242 -14.81 -25.52 25.89
C CYS A 242 -14.80 -24.00 26.08
N ALA A 243 -15.75 -23.49 26.87
CA ALA A 243 -15.80 -22.06 27.20
C ALA A 243 -14.48 -21.61 27.86
N TYR A 244 -13.91 -20.53 27.36
CA TYR A 244 -12.65 -20.02 27.87
C TYR A 244 -12.79 -19.54 29.33
N ASN A 245 -11.97 -20.10 30.22
CA ASN A 245 -11.96 -19.77 31.64
C ASN A 245 -10.58 -19.34 32.15
N GLY A 246 -9.55 -19.36 31.30
CA GLY A 246 -8.19 -18.96 31.64
C GLY A 246 -7.41 -19.99 32.49
N GLY A 247 -7.96 -21.19 32.68
CA GLY A 247 -7.30 -22.28 33.38
C GLY A 247 -6.10 -22.84 32.60
N ARG A 248 -5.14 -23.44 33.32
CA ARG A 248 -3.95 -24.04 32.70
C ARG A 248 -4.25 -25.21 31.75
N SER A 249 -5.42 -25.87 31.88
CA SER A 249 -5.84 -26.92 30.93
C SER A 249 -6.17 -26.36 29.53
N GLN A 250 -6.37 -25.04 29.40
CA GLN A 250 -6.60 -24.33 28.15
C GLN A 250 -5.34 -23.61 27.62
N SER A 251 -4.19 -23.86 28.26
CA SER A 251 -2.91 -23.23 27.93
C SER A 251 -1.99 -24.27 27.31
N TRP A 252 -1.37 -23.92 26.19
CA TRP A 252 -0.59 -24.85 25.35
C TRP A 252 0.78 -24.25 25.00
N ASN A 253 1.85 -24.97 25.29
CA ASN A 253 3.18 -24.68 24.79
C ASN A 253 3.31 -25.25 23.37
N ILE A 254 3.84 -24.44 22.46
CA ILE A 254 4.09 -24.84 21.07
C ILE A 254 5.58 -25.06 20.92
N GLU A 255 5.98 -26.33 20.89
CA GLU A 255 7.39 -26.74 20.95
C GLU A 255 7.84 -27.28 19.60
N ARG A 256 8.96 -26.79 19.08
CA ARG A 256 9.50 -27.23 17.78
C ARG A 256 10.17 -28.59 17.92
N VAL A 257 9.84 -29.52 17.03
CA VAL A 257 10.47 -30.84 16.97
C VAL A 257 11.79 -30.76 16.19
N GLY A 258 12.87 -31.37 16.73
CA GLY A 258 14.15 -31.51 16.03
C GLY A 258 15.19 -30.40 16.27
N LEU A 259 15.08 -29.65 17.37
CA LEU A 259 16.19 -28.78 17.82
C LEU A 259 17.34 -29.66 18.36
N THR A 260 18.32 -29.98 17.51
CA THR A 260 19.71 -29.94 17.97
C THR A 260 20.10 -28.45 18.06
N ASP A 261 20.90 -28.05 19.05
CA ASP A 261 21.35 -26.66 19.31
C ASP A 261 22.08 -25.94 18.13
N ASP A 262 22.05 -26.53 16.94
CA ASP A 262 22.61 -25.98 15.72
C ASP A 262 21.63 -24.99 15.06
N LEU A 263 21.77 -23.72 15.42
CA LEU A 263 21.06 -22.58 14.84
C LEU A 263 21.44 -22.30 13.36
N SER A 264 22.30 -23.10 12.72
CA SER A 264 22.81 -22.87 11.37
C SER A 264 22.05 -23.59 10.24
N ALA A 265 21.13 -24.51 10.55
CA ALA A 265 20.34 -25.20 9.53
C ALA A 265 19.36 -24.23 8.81
N PRO A 266 19.30 -24.23 7.46
CA PRO A 266 18.42 -23.34 6.71
C PRO A 266 16.95 -23.60 7.06
N TYR A 267 16.22 -22.52 7.37
CA TYR A 267 14.81 -22.55 7.73
C TYR A 267 13.95 -22.90 6.52
N ASP A 268 13.14 -23.95 6.65
CA ASP A 268 12.03 -24.23 5.74
C ASP A 268 10.73 -24.29 6.56
N ALA A 269 9.92 -23.24 6.44
CA ALA A 269 8.65 -23.11 7.15
C ALA A 269 7.67 -24.25 6.83
N GLU A 270 7.75 -24.85 5.64
CA GLU A 270 6.83 -25.90 5.20
C GLU A 270 7.17 -27.29 5.76
N SER A 271 8.42 -27.50 6.19
CA SER A 271 8.88 -28.75 6.82
C SER A 271 9.01 -28.65 8.35
N THR A 272 8.79 -27.47 8.94
CA THR A 272 8.85 -27.31 10.40
C THR A 272 7.65 -27.95 11.09
N VAL A 273 7.93 -28.72 12.14
CA VAL A 273 6.95 -29.52 12.89
C VAL A 273 6.96 -29.13 14.36
N TYR A 274 5.80 -29.19 14.99
CA TYR A 274 5.58 -28.79 16.38
C TYR A 274 4.82 -29.85 17.19
N ASN A 275 5.09 -29.87 18.48
CA ASN A 275 4.27 -30.53 19.49
C ASN A 275 3.41 -29.47 20.18
N LEU A 276 2.13 -29.79 20.41
CA LEU A 276 1.22 -28.97 21.20
C LEU A 276 1.14 -29.55 22.61
N VAL A 277 1.94 -29.02 23.53
CA VAL A 277 2.10 -29.53 24.90
C VAL A 277 1.17 -28.77 25.84
N ASN A 278 0.33 -29.47 26.60
CA ASN A 278 -0.57 -28.80 27.54
C ASN A 278 0.20 -28.32 28.79
N ALA A 279 0.03 -27.06 29.17
CA ALA A 279 0.78 -26.43 30.26
C ALA A 279 0.37 -26.90 31.68
N ARG A 280 -0.74 -27.63 31.81
CA ARG A 280 -1.15 -28.25 33.08
C ARG A 280 -0.61 -29.66 33.23
N THR A 281 -0.71 -30.45 32.18
CA THR A 281 -0.53 -31.91 32.24
C THR A 281 0.83 -32.35 31.70
N ASP A 282 1.55 -31.48 30.99
CA ASP A 282 2.83 -31.76 30.33
C ASP A 282 2.76 -32.90 29.30
N THR A 283 1.58 -33.06 28.70
CA THR A 283 1.27 -34.09 27.70
C THR A 283 0.93 -33.44 26.36
N MET A 284 1.19 -34.15 25.26
CA MET A 284 1.00 -33.66 23.89
C MET A 284 -0.36 -34.00 23.31
N ALA A 285 -0.89 -33.09 22.50
CA ALA A 285 -2.09 -33.35 21.70
C ALA A 285 -1.80 -34.39 20.60
N GLN A 286 -2.57 -35.48 20.62
CA GLN A 286 -2.45 -36.64 19.75
C GLN A 286 -3.79 -36.93 19.06
N ILE A 287 -3.72 -37.42 17.81
CA ILE A 287 -4.91 -38.03 17.17
C ILE A 287 -5.11 -39.45 17.70
N GLY A 288 -6.27 -39.67 18.32
CA GLY A 288 -6.80 -40.97 18.75
C GLY A 288 -7.73 -41.63 17.72
N ALA A 289 -8.42 -42.69 18.15
CA ALA A 289 -9.33 -43.45 17.29
C ALA A 289 -10.48 -42.57 16.75
N GLY A 290 -10.85 -42.75 15.48
CA GLY A 290 -11.93 -41.99 14.86
C GLY A 290 -11.64 -40.49 14.65
N GLY A 291 -10.39 -40.06 14.82
CA GLY A 291 -9.99 -38.66 14.65
C GLY A 291 -10.18 -37.80 15.90
N SER A 292 -10.55 -38.35 17.05
CA SER A 292 -10.63 -37.59 18.30
C SER A 292 -9.27 -37.05 18.72
N ILE A 293 -9.22 -35.87 19.31
CA ILE A 293 -7.99 -35.37 19.92
C ILE A 293 -7.96 -35.79 21.39
N GLN A 294 -6.80 -36.29 21.81
CA GLN A 294 -6.53 -36.72 23.18
C GLN A 294 -5.14 -36.22 23.58
N VAL A 295 -4.86 -36.17 24.88
CA VAL A 295 -3.51 -35.92 25.37
C VAL A 295 -2.79 -37.21 25.73
N PHE A 296 -1.49 -37.26 25.50
CA PHE A 296 -0.64 -38.38 25.88
C PHE A 296 0.77 -37.89 26.20
N GLY A 297 1.48 -38.56 27.11
CA GLY A 297 2.92 -38.41 27.28
C GLY A 297 3.71 -38.69 25.99
N GLU A 298 4.99 -38.35 25.96
CA GLU A 298 5.83 -38.54 24.77
C GLU A 298 5.85 -40.00 24.29
N GLN A 299 5.50 -40.21 23.02
CA GLN A 299 5.48 -41.52 22.38
C GLN A 299 6.41 -41.56 21.16
N ASP A 300 7.13 -42.68 21.00
CA ASP A 300 7.88 -43.01 19.78
C ASP A 300 7.09 -44.08 18.97
N PRO A 301 6.73 -43.86 17.68
CA PRO A 301 7.06 -42.71 16.84
C PRO A 301 6.11 -41.51 17.01
N ALA A 302 6.70 -40.36 17.37
CA ALA A 302 6.06 -39.09 17.72
C ALA A 302 5.22 -38.45 16.59
N ALA A 303 5.20 -39.00 15.38
CA ALA A 303 4.46 -38.42 14.25
C ALA A 303 2.92 -38.38 14.43
N SER A 304 2.36 -39.05 15.45
CA SER A 304 0.95 -38.92 15.85
C SER A 304 0.67 -37.76 16.82
N GLN A 305 1.72 -37.14 17.35
CA GLN A 305 1.69 -35.99 18.29
C GLN A 305 2.15 -34.69 17.61
N GLN A 306 2.48 -34.78 16.32
CA GLN A 306 3.16 -33.76 15.56
C GLN A 306 2.21 -32.99 14.66
N TRP A 307 2.34 -31.67 14.68
CA TRP A 307 1.48 -30.72 13.99
C TRP A 307 2.31 -29.74 13.17
N ARG A 308 1.73 -29.28 12.06
CA ARG A 308 2.21 -28.12 11.33
C ARG A 308 1.25 -26.97 11.59
N ILE A 309 1.83 -25.81 11.85
CA ILE A 309 1.09 -24.57 12.00
C ILE A 309 1.14 -23.88 10.65
N VAL A 310 0.01 -23.88 9.94
CA VAL A 310 -0.08 -23.32 8.58
C VAL A 310 -0.85 -22.00 8.67
N PRO A 311 -0.21 -20.84 8.43
CA PRO A 311 -0.89 -19.55 8.44
C PRO A 311 -2.02 -19.52 7.40
N TYR A 312 -3.19 -19.04 7.81
CA TYR A 312 -4.27 -18.79 6.88
C TYR A 312 -3.91 -17.58 5.99
N PRO A 313 -4.12 -17.67 4.68
CA PRO A 313 -3.73 -16.62 3.73
C PRO A 313 -4.66 -15.41 3.83
N PHE A 314 -4.38 -14.48 4.75
CA PHE A 314 -5.06 -13.20 4.80
C PHE A 314 -4.41 -12.18 3.86
N PRO A 315 -5.19 -11.50 3.00
CA PRO A 315 -4.67 -10.42 2.20
C PRO A 315 -4.35 -9.19 3.08
N PRO A 316 -3.47 -8.28 2.62
CA PRO A 316 -3.27 -7.01 3.29
C PRO A 316 -4.59 -6.23 3.35
N LEU A 317 -4.83 -5.58 4.49
CA LEU A 317 -6.04 -4.78 4.75
C LEU A 317 -6.07 -3.46 3.96
N PHE A 318 -4.98 -3.13 3.27
CA PHE A 318 -4.80 -1.89 2.53
C PHE A 318 -4.90 -2.10 1.02
N TRP A 319 -4.78 -1.00 0.28
CA TRP A 319 -4.61 -1.08 -1.16
C TRP A 319 -3.39 -1.93 -1.50
N ALA A 320 -3.56 -2.89 -2.37
CA ALA A 320 -2.53 -3.81 -2.80
C ALA A 320 -2.60 -4.02 -4.32
N THR A 321 -1.48 -4.38 -4.92
CA THR A 321 -1.46 -4.94 -6.26
C THR A 321 -1.57 -6.46 -6.17
N ILE A 322 -2.21 -7.07 -7.16
CA ILE A 322 -2.35 -8.53 -7.25
C ILE A 322 -1.60 -8.96 -8.49
N GLN A 323 -0.50 -9.71 -8.32
CA GLN A 323 0.43 -10.08 -9.39
C GLN A 323 0.45 -11.59 -9.59
N ASN A 324 0.33 -12.04 -10.82
CA ASN A 324 0.46 -13.46 -11.15
C ASN A 324 1.92 -13.90 -11.02
N THR A 325 2.20 -15.03 -10.35
CA THR A 325 3.57 -15.48 -10.08
C THR A 325 4.28 -16.04 -11.31
N TYR A 326 3.54 -16.51 -12.31
CA TYR A 326 4.08 -17.05 -13.54
C TYR A 326 4.42 -15.95 -14.55
N THR A 327 3.42 -15.12 -14.89
CA THR A 327 3.55 -14.11 -15.95
C THR A 327 4.14 -12.79 -15.45
N GLY A 328 4.08 -12.53 -14.13
CA GLY A 328 4.45 -11.25 -13.54
C GLY A 328 3.45 -10.12 -13.82
N MET A 329 2.30 -10.42 -14.45
CA MET A 329 1.27 -9.44 -14.77
C MET A 329 0.38 -9.15 -13.56
N PHE A 330 -0.09 -7.91 -13.47
CA PHE A 330 -1.04 -7.46 -12.46
C PHE A 330 -2.49 -7.54 -12.94
N ILE A 331 -3.40 -7.72 -11.99
CA ILE A 331 -4.82 -7.53 -12.21
C ILE A 331 -5.11 -6.03 -12.33
N ARG A 332 -5.87 -5.64 -13.35
CA ARG A 332 -6.24 -4.26 -13.65
C ARG A 332 -7.72 -4.13 -13.97
N GLN A 333 -8.33 -3.04 -13.54
CA GLN A 333 -9.62 -2.60 -14.06
C GLN A 333 -9.47 -1.95 -15.45
N ASN A 334 -10.22 -2.45 -16.43
CA ASN A 334 -10.38 -1.86 -17.75
C ASN A 334 -11.87 -1.64 -18.05
N GLY A 335 -12.38 -0.44 -17.74
CA GLY A 335 -13.81 -0.16 -17.81
C GLY A 335 -14.60 -1.01 -16.81
N ALA A 336 -15.54 -1.80 -17.30
CA ALA A 336 -16.34 -2.75 -16.51
C ALA A 336 -15.73 -4.17 -16.45
N LEU A 337 -14.54 -4.37 -17.02
CA LEU A 337 -13.87 -5.67 -17.07
C LEU A 337 -12.62 -5.69 -16.20
N VAL A 338 -12.26 -6.90 -15.77
CA VAL A 338 -10.96 -7.21 -15.17
C VAL A 338 -10.03 -7.71 -16.27
N ALA A 339 -8.83 -7.16 -16.35
CA ALA A 339 -7.86 -7.46 -17.39
C ALA A 339 -6.46 -7.63 -16.81
N ALA A 340 -5.61 -8.35 -17.53
CA ALA A 340 -4.20 -8.42 -17.21
C ALA A 340 -3.51 -7.12 -17.66
N SER A 341 -2.61 -6.61 -16.82
CA SER A 341 -1.78 -5.46 -17.12
C SER A 341 -0.36 -5.77 -16.73
N ARG A 342 0.63 -5.26 -17.47
CA ARG A 342 2.01 -5.27 -16.99
C ARG A 342 2.18 -4.41 -15.72
N GLY A 343 1.17 -3.64 -15.35
CA GLY A 343 1.21 -2.62 -14.31
C GLY A 343 1.37 -1.23 -14.95
N SER A 344 0.93 -0.17 -14.29
CA SER A 344 1.23 1.18 -14.75
C SER A 344 2.72 1.39 -14.75
N ARG A 345 3.24 1.70 -15.92
CA ARG A 345 4.68 1.78 -16.17
C ARG A 345 5.35 2.86 -15.33
N TYR A 346 4.65 3.92 -14.89
CA TYR A 346 5.28 5.14 -14.35
C TYR A 346 4.51 5.95 -13.28
N THR A 347 3.30 5.55 -12.86
CA THR A 347 2.46 6.34 -11.93
C THR A 347 1.70 5.47 -10.92
N LEU A 348 1.20 6.10 -9.86
CA LEU A 348 0.26 5.53 -8.89
C LEU A 348 -1.08 5.16 -9.59
N ASP A 349 -1.10 4.03 -10.28
CA ASP A 349 -2.26 3.57 -11.05
C ASP A 349 -3.27 2.89 -10.15
N LYS A 350 -4.28 3.67 -9.78
CA LYS A 350 -5.39 3.21 -8.97
C LYS A 350 -6.16 2.04 -9.62
N THR A 351 -6.05 1.84 -10.94
CA THR A 351 -6.77 0.74 -11.63
C THR A 351 -6.16 -0.62 -11.38
N ILE A 352 -4.91 -0.72 -10.93
CA ILE A 352 -4.25 -1.98 -10.51
C ILE A 352 -4.23 -2.16 -8.99
N GLN A 353 -4.85 -1.24 -8.26
CA GLN A 353 -4.85 -1.24 -6.80
C GLN A 353 -6.20 -1.71 -6.29
N TRP A 354 -6.15 -2.74 -5.47
CA TRP A 354 -7.30 -3.48 -4.99
C TRP A 354 -7.27 -3.50 -3.47
N ARG A 355 -8.45 -3.51 -2.85
CA ARG A 355 -8.59 -3.71 -1.41
C ARG A 355 -9.50 -4.90 -1.19
N PHE A 356 -9.13 -5.74 -0.23
CA PHE A 356 -9.93 -6.86 0.21
C PHE A 356 -10.81 -6.39 1.35
N LEU A 357 -12.12 -6.58 1.21
CA LEU A 357 -13.12 -6.25 2.23
C LEU A 357 -13.73 -7.54 2.77
N PRO A 358 -13.57 -7.86 4.06
CA PRO A 358 -14.23 -9.00 4.70
C PRO A 358 -15.75 -9.00 4.45
N GLY A 359 -16.32 -10.17 4.19
CA GLY A 359 -17.75 -10.37 4.15
C GLY A 359 -18.37 -10.21 5.54
N SER A 360 -19.59 -9.67 5.62
CA SER A 360 -20.30 -9.48 6.90
C SER A 360 -20.57 -10.80 7.62
N ASP A 361 -20.91 -11.84 6.85
CA ASP A 361 -21.38 -13.13 7.38
C ASP A 361 -20.22 -14.15 7.44
N ALA A 362 -19.16 -13.91 6.68
CA ALA A 362 -17.96 -14.73 6.59
C ALA A 362 -16.72 -13.81 6.43
N PRO A 363 -16.09 -13.37 7.53
CA PRO A 363 -15.00 -12.39 7.50
C PRO A 363 -13.69 -12.94 6.90
N HIS A 364 -13.60 -14.25 6.69
CA HIS A 364 -12.51 -14.92 5.98
C HIS A 364 -12.74 -15.01 4.45
N HIS A 365 -13.88 -14.50 3.97
CA HIS A 365 -14.18 -14.28 2.56
C HIS A 365 -14.16 -12.79 2.26
N PHE A 366 -13.75 -12.41 1.04
CA PHE A 366 -13.44 -11.03 0.72
C PHE A 366 -14.12 -10.57 -0.56
N SER A 367 -14.69 -9.37 -0.53
CA SER A 367 -14.94 -8.60 -1.75
C SER A 367 -13.66 -7.88 -2.16
N ILE A 368 -13.31 -7.96 -3.44
CA ILE A 368 -12.10 -7.33 -3.99
C ILE A 368 -12.53 -6.03 -4.68
N VAL A 369 -12.12 -4.88 -4.14
CA VAL A 369 -12.60 -3.55 -4.54
C VAL A 369 -11.50 -2.78 -5.24
N ASN A 370 -11.78 -2.17 -6.39
CA ASN A 370 -10.80 -1.35 -7.11
C ASN A 370 -10.69 0.07 -6.52
N ARG A 371 -9.46 0.60 -6.44
CA ARG A 371 -9.20 1.95 -5.92
C ARG A 371 -9.69 3.06 -6.82
N ALA A 372 -9.65 2.89 -8.13
CA ALA A 372 -9.99 3.95 -9.07
C ALA A 372 -11.49 4.22 -9.13
N SER A 373 -12.31 3.17 -9.03
CA SER A 373 -13.74 3.23 -9.28
C SER A 373 -14.61 2.85 -8.08
N GLY A 374 -14.06 2.15 -7.09
CA GLY A 374 -14.84 1.53 -6.02
C GLY A 374 -15.65 0.31 -6.46
N LEU A 375 -15.49 -0.16 -7.70
CA LEU A 375 -16.19 -1.35 -8.18
C LEU A 375 -15.60 -2.64 -7.60
N ILE A 376 -16.45 -3.64 -7.43
CA ILE A 376 -16.12 -4.95 -6.86
C ILE A 376 -15.94 -6.00 -7.96
N VAL A 377 -14.99 -6.91 -7.76
CA VAL A 377 -14.75 -8.06 -8.65
C VAL A 377 -15.82 -9.12 -8.42
N ILE A 378 -16.52 -9.53 -9.48
CA ILE A 378 -17.56 -10.56 -9.46
C ILE A 378 -17.17 -11.72 -10.37
N GLY A 379 -17.30 -12.95 -9.85
CA GLY A 379 -17.20 -14.18 -10.64
C GLY A 379 -18.58 -14.57 -11.17
N GLY A 380 -18.73 -14.65 -12.49
CA GLY A 380 -20.04 -14.88 -13.09
C GLY A 380 -20.46 -16.35 -13.10
N ILE A 381 -21.78 -16.59 -13.01
CA ILE A 381 -22.38 -17.92 -12.97
C ILE A 381 -22.53 -18.48 -14.40
N GLY A 382 -22.05 -19.70 -14.64
CA GLY A 382 -22.31 -20.47 -15.87
C GLY A 382 -21.24 -20.41 -16.96
N THR A 383 -20.39 -19.38 -17.02
CA THR A 383 -19.18 -19.32 -17.86
C THR A 383 -18.04 -18.69 -17.09
N PRO A 384 -16.77 -19.10 -17.31
CA PRO A 384 -15.61 -18.57 -16.58
C PRO A 384 -15.35 -17.12 -17.00
N HIS A 385 -16.03 -16.17 -16.38
CA HIS A 385 -15.88 -14.75 -16.63
C HIS A 385 -15.83 -13.95 -15.33
N VAL A 386 -15.08 -12.86 -15.36
CA VAL A 386 -14.88 -11.95 -14.23
C VAL A 386 -15.24 -10.54 -14.68
N THR A 387 -16.07 -9.87 -13.90
CA THR A 387 -16.59 -8.52 -14.21
C THR A 387 -16.51 -7.60 -13.00
N LEU A 388 -16.88 -6.33 -13.19
CA LEU A 388 -16.90 -5.31 -12.14
C LEU A 388 -18.30 -4.70 -11.98
N LEU A 389 -18.75 -4.55 -10.73
CA LEU A 389 -20.06 -3.97 -10.38
C LEU A 389 -19.95 -2.94 -9.24
N GLU A 390 -20.97 -2.11 -9.05
CA GLU A 390 -21.02 -1.12 -7.96
C GLU A 390 -21.12 -1.77 -6.58
N SER A 391 -20.40 -1.19 -5.62
CA SER A 391 -20.43 -1.61 -4.21
C SER A 391 -21.82 -1.30 -3.62
N GLY A 392 -22.64 -2.34 -3.41
CA GLY A 392 -24.00 -2.22 -2.87
C GLY A 392 -25.02 -3.20 -3.47
N GLY A 393 -24.71 -3.78 -4.63
CA GLY A 393 -25.48 -4.89 -5.19
C GLY A 393 -25.21 -6.18 -4.41
N ARG A 394 -26.24 -6.73 -3.74
CA ARG A 394 -26.21 -8.11 -3.23
C ARG A 394 -26.35 -9.04 -4.44
N GLU A 395 -25.26 -9.23 -5.17
CA GLU A 395 -25.18 -10.17 -6.29
C GLU A 395 -24.33 -11.37 -5.90
N ASP A 396 -24.79 -12.55 -6.30
CA ASP A 396 -24.07 -13.81 -6.11
C ASP A 396 -22.69 -13.74 -6.80
N GLY A 397 -21.64 -14.21 -6.11
CA GLY A 397 -20.28 -14.27 -6.67
C GLY A 397 -19.39 -13.04 -6.41
N ASN A 398 -19.78 -12.14 -5.50
CA ASN A 398 -18.97 -11.00 -5.07
C ASN A 398 -17.93 -11.30 -3.97
N LEU A 399 -17.97 -12.50 -3.39
CA LEU A 399 -17.08 -12.94 -2.31
C LEU A 399 -16.07 -13.97 -2.82
N TRP A 400 -14.82 -13.78 -2.42
CA TRP A 400 -13.67 -14.58 -2.81
C TRP A 400 -12.95 -15.11 -1.56
N ALA A 401 -12.65 -16.40 -1.55
CA ALA A 401 -11.83 -17.05 -0.55
C ALA A 401 -10.37 -17.13 -1.00
N MET A 402 -9.46 -17.17 -0.03
CA MET A 402 -8.03 -17.28 -0.28
C MET A 402 -7.57 -18.72 -0.01
N GLU A 403 -6.81 -19.29 -0.94
CA GLU A 403 -6.26 -20.66 -0.82
C GLU A 403 -4.75 -20.66 -0.93
N ARG A 404 -4.13 -21.63 -0.26
CA ARG A 404 -2.71 -21.95 -0.42
C ARG A 404 -2.53 -23.45 -0.27
N ASP A 405 -1.91 -24.10 -1.26
CA ASP A 405 -1.42 -25.46 -1.13
C ASP A 405 0.05 -25.47 -0.75
N ARG A 406 0.51 -26.61 -0.22
CA ARG A 406 1.92 -26.83 0.13
C ARG A 406 2.80 -26.72 -1.13
N GLY A 407 3.90 -25.97 -1.03
CA GLY A 407 4.85 -25.75 -2.11
C GLY A 407 4.43 -24.70 -3.14
N ALA A 408 3.27 -24.07 -2.97
CA ALA A 408 2.84 -22.98 -3.86
C ALA A 408 3.62 -21.69 -3.57
N ARG A 409 4.02 -20.98 -4.64
CA ARG A 409 4.76 -19.71 -4.57
C ARG A 409 3.84 -18.51 -4.31
N GLY A 410 2.53 -18.69 -4.43
CA GLY A 410 1.52 -17.65 -4.21
C GLY A 410 0.21 -18.25 -3.70
N PHE A 411 -0.83 -17.43 -3.70
CA PHE A 411 -2.17 -17.76 -3.23
C PHE A 411 -3.13 -18.00 -4.41
N GLY A 412 -4.06 -18.93 -4.26
CA GLY A 412 -5.27 -19.01 -5.07
C GLY A 412 -6.32 -18.03 -4.56
N ILE A 413 -7.09 -17.44 -5.46
CA ILE A 413 -8.23 -16.56 -5.15
C ILE A 413 -9.46 -17.21 -5.77
N VAL A 414 -10.37 -17.74 -4.95
CA VAL A 414 -11.44 -18.64 -5.40
C VAL A 414 -12.80 -18.04 -5.08
N ASN A 415 -13.68 -18.00 -6.08
CA ASN A 415 -15.02 -17.47 -5.89
C ASN A 415 -15.85 -18.41 -5.00
N THR A 416 -16.51 -17.84 -4.00
CA THR A 416 -17.27 -18.61 -3.00
C THR A 416 -18.56 -19.24 -3.53
N VAL A 417 -19.11 -18.70 -4.63
CA VAL A 417 -20.35 -19.21 -5.24
C VAL A 417 -20.04 -20.14 -6.41
N THR A 418 -19.16 -19.71 -7.32
CA THR A 418 -18.89 -20.47 -8.55
C THR A 418 -17.82 -21.55 -8.36
N ASN A 419 -17.07 -21.51 -7.24
CA ASN A 419 -15.84 -22.27 -7.02
C ASN A 419 -14.80 -22.08 -8.13
N GLY A 420 -14.92 -21.00 -8.92
CA GLY A 420 -13.94 -20.66 -9.96
C GLY A 420 -12.73 -19.94 -9.35
N ALA A 421 -11.53 -20.41 -9.66
CA ALA A 421 -10.29 -19.72 -9.34
C ALA A 421 -10.08 -18.54 -10.29
N LEU A 422 -9.68 -17.39 -9.74
CA LEU A 422 -9.21 -16.25 -10.50
C LEU A 422 -7.93 -16.67 -11.23
N ASP A 423 -8.01 -16.68 -12.55
CA ASP A 423 -7.01 -17.26 -13.43
C ASP A 423 -6.59 -16.27 -14.51
N GLN A 424 -5.34 -16.37 -14.93
CA GLN A 424 -4.81 -15.64 -16.07
C GLN A 424 -4.64 -16.56 -17.29
N TRP A 425 -5.77 -16.96 -17.87
CA TRP A 425 -5.84 -17.88 -19.01
C TRP A 425 -5.38 -17.24 -20.34
N ASP A 426 -5.05 -18.11 -21.31
CA ASP A 426 -4.76 -17.82 -22.72
C ASP A 426 -3.57 -16.90 -22.98
N GLY A 427 -2.35 -17.40 -22.76
CA GLY A 427 -1.12 -16.67 -23.06
C GLY A 427 -0.92 -15.39 -22.24
N GLY A 428 -1.67 -15.23 -21.14
CA GLY A 428 -1.55 -14.10 -20.22
C GLY A 428 -2.38 -12.86 -20.57
N ALA A 429 -3.31 -12.93 -21.52
CA ALA A 429 -4.05 -11.75 -21.98
C ALA A 429 -5.35 -11.47 -21.21
N THR A 430 -6.02 -12.50 -20.67
CA THR A 430 -7.34 -12.36 -20.04
C THR A 430 -7.36 -12.81 -18.59
N ILE A 431 -8.28 -12.26 -17.79
CA ILE A 431 -8.53 -12.67 -16.42
C ILE A 431 -9.93 -13.28 -16.35
N GLN A 432 -10.03 -14.51 -15.87
CA GLN A 432 -11.26 -15.31 -15.87
C GLN A 432 -11.42 -16.09 -14.56
N ALA A 433 -12.61 -16.64 -14.32
CA ALA A 433 -12.90 -17.48 -13.15
C ALA A 433 -12.97 -18.95 -13.61
N HIS A 434 -11.83 -19.58 -13.83
CA HIS A 434 -11.73 -20.95 -14.34
C HIS A 434 -12.01 -21.99 -13.24
N PRO A 435 -12.35 -23.26 -13.57
CA PRO A 435 -12.53 -24.31 -12.57
C PRO A 435 -11.32 -24.39 -11.63
N ASN A 436 -11.57 -24.37 -10.31
CA ASN A 436 -10.51 -24.43 -9.31
C ASN A 436 -9.83 -25.81 -9.34
N ASN A 437 -8.67 -25.89 -10.01
CA ASN A 437 -7.81 -27.07 -10.03
C ASN A 437 -6.72 -27.02 -8.94
N GLY A 438 -6.92 -26.17 -7.92
CA GLY A 438 -5.96 -25.89 -6.85
C GLY A 438 -4.85 -24.92 -7.27
N THR A 439 -3.95 -24.64 -6.33
CA THR A 439 -2.81 -23.74 -6.54
C THR A 439 -1.63 -24.42 -7.24
N LYS A 440 -1.79 -25.64 -7.76
CA LYS A 440 -0.74 -26.31 -8.56
C LYS A 440 -0.54 -25.67 -9.94
N ASP A 441 -1.57 -25.04 -10.48
CA ASP A 441 -1.43 -24.25 -11.70
C ASP A 441 -0.78 -22.90 -11.38
N LEU A 442 0.31 -22.58 -12.07
CA LEU A 442 1.03 -21.32 -11.86
C LEU A 442 0.21 -20.10 -12.33
N HIS A 443 -0.78 -20.28 -13.20
CA HIS A 443 -1.70 -19.21 -13.62
C HIS A 443 -2.75 -18.87 -12.55
N HIS A 444 -3.00 -19.78 -11.60
CA HIS A 444 -3.86 -19.56 -10.44
C HIS A 444 -3.13 -18.96 -9.23
N GLN A 445 -1.80 -18.82 -9.30
CA GLN A 445 -1.00 -18.34 -8.18
C GLN A 445 -0.76 -16.84 -8.26
N TRP A 446 -1.16 -16.14 -7.19
CA TRP A 446 -1.07 -14.70 -7.07
C TRP A 446 -0.20 -14.31 -5.86
N VAL A 447 0.60 -13.29 -6.01
CA VAL A 447 1.25 -12.56 -4.91
C VAL A 447 0.52 -11.24 -4.74
N ILE A 448 0.19 -10.90 -3.49
CA ILE A 448 -0.48 -9.67 -3.15
C ILE A 448 0.52 -8.76 -2.46
N VAL A 449 0.80 -7.61 -3.08
CA VAL A 449 1.80 -6.66 -2.60
C VAL A 449 1.10 -5.41 -2.12
N GLN A 450 1.21 -5.10 -0.83
CA GLN A 450 0.65 -3.88 -0.26
C GLN A 450 1.27 -2.62 -0.89
N VAL A 451 0.42 -1.66 -1.23
CA VAL A 451 0.79 -0.31 -1.68
C VAL A 451 0.93 0.58 -0.46
N LEU A 452 2.18 0.85 -0.07
CA LEU A 452 2.49 1.73 1.06
C LEU A 452 2.42 3.20 0.64
N SER A 453 1.85 4.04 1.53
CA SER A 453 1.70 5.48 1.30
C SER A 453 3.01 6.28 1.34
N GLY A 454 4.15 5.62 1.60
CA GLY A 454 5.49 6.21 1.60
C GLY A 454 6.31 5.86 0.35
N ARG A 455 5.70 5.28 -0.68
CA ARG A 455 6.37 4.92 -1.93
C ARG A 455 6.22 6.02 -2.98
N LEU A 456 7.35 6.48 -3.51
CA LEU A 456 7.38 7.33 -4.71
C LEU A 456 7.00 6.50 -5.95
N PRO A 457 6.65 7.16 -7.06
CA PRO A 457 6.58 6.54 -8.39
C PRO A 457 7.83 5.74 -8.73
N SER A 458 7.69 4.82 -9.68
CA SER A 458 8.85 4.10 -10.19
C SER A 458 9.65 4.97 -11.16
N PHE A 459 10.97 4.85 -11.09
CA PHE A 459 11.91 5.50 -12.00
C PHE A 459 12.88 4.48 -12.58
N ALA A 460 13.26 4.68 -13.83
CA ALA A 460 14.51 4.16 -14.34
C ALA A 460 15.67 5.01 -13.80
N LEU A 461 16.72 4.32 -13.34
CA LEU A 461 17.95 4.96 -12.86
C LEU A 461 18.98 4.90 -13.96
N VAL A 462 19.23 6.03 -14.63
CA VAL A 462 20.09 6.10 -15.81
C VAL A 462 21.41 6.71 -15.45
N ASN A 463 22.50 6.03 -15.79
CA ASN A 463 23.83 6.55 -15.54
C ASN A 463 24.16 7.69 -16.52
N SER A 464 24.60 8.83 -16.00
CA SER A 464 24.86 10.03 -16.81
C SER A 464 26.06 9.91 -17.75
N ARG A 465 26.99 8.99 -17.46
CA ARG A 465 28.16 8.74 -18.31
C ARG A 465 27.83 7.79 -19.46
N THR A 466 27.05 6.76 -19.17
CA THR A 466 26.91 5.63 -20.10
C THR A 466 25.53 5.55 -20.75
N GLY A 467 24.54 6.28 -20.23
CA GLY A 467 23.16 6.23 -20.72
C GLY A 467 22.45 4.90 -20.45
N ARG A 468 23.11 3.97 -19.73
CA ARG A 468 22.56 2.66 -19.37
C ARG A 468 21.71 2.77 -18.11
N SER A 469 20.60 2.06 -18.07
CA SER A 469 19.71 2.02 -16.91
C SER A 469 20.05 0.86 -15.99
N LEU A 470 19.93 1.08 -14.68
CA LEU A 470 20.05 0.03 -13.67
C LEU A 470 18.95 -1.02 -13.88
N THR A 471 19.33 -2.28 -14.04
CA THR A 471 18.45 -3.38 -14.43
C THR A 471 18.52 -4.53 -13.43
N TYR A 472 17.36 -4.98 -12.98
CA TYR A 472 17.19 -6.27 -12.33
C TYR A 472 17.21 -7.39 -13.38
N ALA A 473 18.21 -8.26 -13.31
CA ALA A 473 18.30 -9.45 -14.13
C ALA A 473 17.90 -10.68 -13.30
N LYS A 474 16.76 -11.28 -13.66
CA LYS A 474 16.28 -12.52 -13.03
C LYS A 474 17.30 -13.63 -13.27
N THR A 475 17.76 -14.27 -12.20
CA THR A 475 18.62 -15.45 -12.27
C THR A 475 17.89 -16.67 -11.70
N SER A 476 18.51 -17.85 -11.80
CA SER A 476 18.02 -19.05 -11.11
C SER A 476 18.23 -19.00 -9.59
N GLN A 477 18.97 -18.02 -9.08
CA GLN A 477 19.22 -17.85 -7.66
C GLN A 477 18.12 -17.00 -6.99
N PRO A 478 17.95 -17.13 -5.66
CA PRO A 478 16.96 -16.35 -4.90
C PRO A 478 17.22 -14.84 -4.99
N GLU A 479 18.50 -14.46 -5.01
CA GLU A 479 18.97 -13.10 -5.20
C GLU A 479 18.99 -12.76 -6.70
N GLY A 480 18.35 -11.66 -7.07
CA GLY A 480 18.44 -11.13 -8.43
C GLY A 480 19.79 -10.48 -8.68
N ASN A 481 20.30 -10.59 -9.90
CA ASN A 481 21.52 -9.89 -10.28
C ASN A 481 21.20 -8.44 -10.69
N ILE A 482 22.12 -7.51 -10.43
CA ILE A 482 22.02 -6.12 -10.84
C ILE A 482 23.01 -5.87 -11.97
N ILE A 483 22.49 -5.48 -13.13
CA ILE A 483 23.29 -5.10 -14.30
C ILE A 483 22.90 -3.68 -14.75
N THR A 484 23.52 -3.16 -15.80
CA THR A 484 22.96 -2.03 -16.53
C THR A 484 22.68 -2.38 -17.99
N ALA A 485 21.55 -1.91 -18.53
CA ALA A 485 21.13 -2.20 -19.90
C ALA A 485 20.89 -0.92 -20.70
N GLU A 486 21.13 -0.99 -22.01
CA GLU A 486 20.84 0.10 -22.93
C GLU A 486 19.37 0.08 -23.35
N HIS A 487 18.79 1.26 -23.60
CA HIS A 487 17.50 1.45 -24.30
C HIS A 487 16.29 0.70 -23.71
N LYS A 488 16.30 0.35 -22.42
CA LYS A 488 15.20 -0.37 -21.75
C LYS A 488 14.54 0.40 -20.61
N LEU A 489 14.44 1.72 -20.72
CA LEU A 489 13.85 2.56 -19.65
C LEU A 489 12.42 2.18 -19.30
N ASP A 490 11.66 1.71 -20.28
CA ASP A 490 10.25 1.35 -20.14
C ASP A 490 10.02 -0.10 -19.67
N ASP A 491 11.10 -0.88 -19.52
CA ASP A 491 11.04 -2.27 -19.06
C ASP A 491 10.93 -2.32 -17.53
N PHE A 492 10.09 -3.21 -17.01
CA PHE A 492 9.92 -3.42 -15.56
C PHE A 492 11.21 -3.82 -14.87
N SER A 493 12.10 -4.52 -15.58
CA SER A 493 13.43 -4.84 -15.06
C SER A 493 14.25 -3.58 -14.74
N ASN A 494 13.95 -2.44 -15.37
CA ASN A 494 14.67 -1.18 -15.17
C ASN A 494 13.94 -0.17 -14.28
N GLN A 495 12.74 -0.52 -13.81
CA GLN A 495 11.91 0.39 -13.04
C GLN A 495 12.03 0.07 -11.55
N TRP A 496 12.34 1.11 -10.78
CA TRP A 496 12.62 1.02 -9.34
C TRP A 496 11.70 1.94 -8.57
N LEU A 497 10.99 1.39 -7.58
CA LEU A 497 10.18 2.13 -6.62
C LEU A 497 11.09 2.62 -5.49
N PHE A 498 10.78 3.78 -4.92
CA PHE A 498 11.50 4.32 -3.76
C PHE A 498 10.58 4.34 -2.56
N GLU A 499 10.91 3.57 -1.53
CA GLU A 499 10.17 3.54 -0.28
C GLU A 499 10.92 4.33 0.80
N ILE A 500 10.28 5.33 1.41
CA ILE A 500 10.90 6.12 2.48
C ILE A 500 10.97 5.27 3.75
N VAL A 501 12.18 4.90 4.17
CA VAL A 501 12.45 4.07 5.37
C VAL A 501 12.72 4.92 6.60
N SER A 502 13.32 6.10 6.43
CA SER A 502 13.41 7.09 7.51
C SER A 502 13.38 8.52 6.97
N ALA A 503 12.57 9.34 7.62
CA ALA A 503 12.45 10.77 7.35
C ALA A 503 12.41 11.51 8.68
N ASN A 504 13.58 11.87 9.23
CA ASN A 504 13.65 12.86 10.30
C ASN A 504 13.67 14.26 9.68
N ASP A 505 12.95 15.21 10.26
CA ASP A 505 12.75 16.57 9.73
C ASP A 505 14.05 17.37 9.52
N SER A 506 15.18 16.94 10.07
CA SER A 506 16.49 17.58 9.92
C SER A 506 17.48 16.86 8.99
N LYS A 507 17.11 15.71 8.41
CA LYS A 507 17.99 14.91 7.53
C LYS A 507 17.33 14.58 6.20
N LEU A 508 18.14 14.43 5.15
CA LEU A 508 17.68 13.93 3.85
C LEU A 508 16.99 12.56 4.02
N PRO A 509 15.92 12.29 3.25
CA PRO A 509 15.19 11.04 3.35
C PRO A 509 16.08 9.87 2.94
N VAL A 510 15.85 8.74 3.61
CA VAL A 510 16.48 7.46 3.33
C VAL A 510 15.46 6.56 2.65
N PHE A 511 15.91 5.89 1.60
CA PHE A 511 15.08 5.05 0.74
C PHE A 511 15.53 3.59 0.74
N ALA A 512 14.56 2.68 0.69
CA ALA A 512 14.76 1.40 0.04
C ALA A 512 14.42 1.56 -1.45
N ILE A 513 15.29 1.05 -2.34
CA ILE A 513 15.11 1.12 -3.79
C ILE A 513 14.68 -0.26 -4.25
N ILE A 514 13.42 -0.41 -4.64
CA ILE A 514 12.73 -1.69 -4.79
C ILE A 514 12.49 -1.98 -6.26
N SER A 515 12.94 -3.14 -6.74
CA SER A 515 12.67 -3.57 -8.11
C SER A 515 11.17 -3.75 -8.31
N LYS A 516 10.64 -3.12 -9.35
CA LYS A 516 9.22 -3.26 -9.69
C LYS A 516 8.88 -4.64 -10.26
N LEU A 517 9.87 -5.35 -10.80
CA LEU A 517 9.66 -6.68 -11.38
C LEU A 517 9.54 -7.77 -10.31
N SER A 518 10.39 -7.72 -9.28
CA SER A 518 10.49 -8.78 -8.27
C SER A 518 10.00 -8.38 -6.88
N GLY A 519 9.95 -7.09 -6.55
CA GLY A 519 9.75 -6.61 -5.17
C GLY A 519 11.03 -6.65 -4.32
N ASN A 520 12.14 -7.15 -4.85
CA ASN A 520 13.43 -7.21 -4.13
C ASN A 520 14.06 -5.82 -3.99
N VAL A 521 14.81 -5.62 -2.91
CA VAL A 521 15.47 -4.34 -2.61
C VAL A 521 16.90 -4.33 -3.16
N LEU A 522 17.33 -3.19 -3.70
CA LEU A 522 18.71 -2.95 -4.09
C LEU A 522 19.60 -3.01 -2.85
N ASP A 523 20.52 -3.97 -2.84
CA ASP A 523 21.38 -4.30 -1.72
C ASP A 523 22.85 -4.06 -2.09
N HIS A 524 23.59 -3.41 -1.20
CA HIS A 524 25.04 -3.42 -1.22
C HIS A 524 25.57 -4.55 -0.31
N TYR A 525 25.32 -5.79 -0.75
CA TYR A 525 25.54 -7.01 0.01
C TYR A 525 26.96 -7.10 0.55
N GLY A 526 27.07 -7.14 1.89
CA GLY A 526 28.34 -7.20 2.62
C GLY A 526 29.27 -6.01 2.37
N GLY A 527 28.79 -4.95 1.70
CA GLY A 527 29.57 -3.77 1.34
C GLY A 527 30.58 -3.96 0.20
N TYR A 528 30.48 -5.05 -0.57
CA TYR A 528 31.43 -5.33 -1.67
C TYR A 528 30.79 -5.70 -3.01
N ARG A 529 29.49 -6.01 -3.06
CA ARG A 529 28.78 -6.31 -4.33
C ARG A 529 27.36 -5.74 -4.31
N LEU A 530 26.84 -5.40 -5.49
CA LEU A 530 25.42 -5.08 -5.64
C LEU A 530 24.61 -6.34 -5.91
N ALA A 531 23.47 -6.46 -5.28
CA ALA A 531 22.48 -7.51 -5.49
C ALA A 531 21.06 -6.95 -5.38
N ALA A 532 20.07 -7.75 -5.75
CA ALA A 532 18.68 -7.53 -5.34
C ALA A 532 18.27 -8.65 -4.38
N GLY A 533 18.50 -8.40 -3.10
CA GLY A 533 18.25 -9.32 -1.98
C GLY A 533 16.80 -9.31 -1.50
N SER A 534 16.54 -9.93 -0.34
CA SER A 534 15.21 -9.98 0.28
C SER A 534 14.58 -8.59 0.42
N ASP A 535 13.27 -8.56 0.65
CA ASP A 535 12.48 -7.33 0.79
C ASP A 535 12.65 -6.63 2.16
N ASP A 536 13.67 -6.99 2.95
CA ASP A 536 13.89 -6.40 4.27
C ASP A 536 14.47 -4.98 4.18
N THR A 537 13.60 -3.98 4.05
CA THR A 537 13.99 -2.56 3.98
C THR A 537 14.69 -2.04 5.26
N LYS A 538 14.76 -2.84 6.33
CA LYS A 538 15.41 -2.43 7.59
C LYS A 538 16.92 -2.62 7.57
N MET A 539 17.45 -3.51 6.74
CA MET A 539 18.90 -3.72 6.68
C MET A 539 19.60 -2.44 6.23
N ASP A 540 20.67 -2.04 6.93
CA ASP A 540 21.37 -0.80 6.61
C ASP A 540 21.99 -0.82 5.20
N HIS A 541 22.33 -2.01 4.68
CA HIS A 541 22.83 -2.20 3.32
C HIS A 541 21.76 -1.95 2.23
N HIS A 542 20.48 -1.97 2.60
CA HIS A 542 19.34 -1.73 1.71
C HIS A 542 18.91 -0.25 1.69
N ARG A 543 19.56 0.59 2.50
CA ARG A 543 19.19 1.98 2.72
C ARG A 543 20.06 2.91 1.89
N TRP A 544 19.43 3.76 1.08
CA TRP A 544 20.08 4.65 0.12
C TRP A 544 19.61 6.09 0.30
N ARG A 545 20.49 7.06 0.06
CA ARG A 545 20.16 8.49 0.02
C ARG A 545 20.32 9.03 -1.38
N LEU A 546 19.37 9.89 -1.78
CA LEU A 546 19.49 10.71 -2.97
C LEU A 546 20.12 12.06 -2.58
N VAL A 547 21.26 12.37 -3.18
CA VAL A 547 21.99 13.63 -2.94
C VAL A 547 22.14 14.35 -4.28
N PRO A 548 21.64 15.59 -4.44
CA PRO A 548 21.81 16.34 -5.68
C PRO A 548 23.29 16.46 -6.08
N CYS A 549 23.60 16.19 -7.34
CA CYS A 549 24.95 16.33 -7.87
C CYS A 549 25.30 17.78 -8.19
N HIS A 550 26.59 18.12 -8.05
CA HIS A 550 27.16 19.37 -8.55
C HIS A 550 27.51 19.32 -10.06
N CYS A 551 27.48 18.12 -10.65
CA CYS A 551 27.94 17.82 -12.02
C CYS A 551 27.01 18.30 -13.14
N GLY A 552 25.78 18.65 -12.80
CA GLY A 552 24.75 19.02 -13.76
C GLY A 552 23.39 18.99 -13.09
N GLU A 553 22.44 19.70 -13.69
CA GLU A 553 21.20 20.06 -13.03
C GLU A 553 20.33 18.83 -12.72
N MET A 554 20.29 17.74 -13.48
CA MET A 554 19.29 16.67 -13.24
C MET A 554 19.81 15.40 -12.53
N TYR A 555 21.03 15.41 -12.02
CA TYR A 555 21.66 14.21 -11.50
C TYR A 555 21.64 14.12 -9.98
N PHE A 556 21.57 12.89 -9.49
CA PHE A 556 21.69 12.52 -8.09
C PHE A 556 22.84 11.53 -7.89
N HIS A 557 23.54 11.68 -6.78
CA HIS A 557 24.29 10.59 -6.19
C HIS A 557 23.32 9.70 -5.44
N ILE A 558 23.48 8.39 -5.61
CA ILE A 558 22.75 7.39 -4.85
C ILE A 558 23.76 6.77 -3.88
N VAL A 559 23.65 7.13 -2.60
CA VAL A 559 24.66 6.82 -1.58
C VAL A 559 24.12 5.79 -0.60
N ASN A 560 24.82 4.68 -0.44
CA ASN A 560 24.46 3.67 0.55
C ASN A 560 24.67 4.21 1.96
N GLN A 561 23.69 4.05 2.84
CA GLN A 561 23.75 4.59 4.19
C GLN A 561 24.75 3.84 5.08
N HIS A 562 24.90 2.52 4.89
CA HIS A 562 25.80 1.72 5.70
C HIS A 562 27.26 1.99 5.32
N THR A 563 27.60 1.85 4.04
CA THR A 563 28.99 1.95 3.58
C THR A 563 29.43 3.38 3.27
N GLY A 564 28.49 4.30 3.06
CA GLY A 564 28.78 5.64 2.54
C GLY A 564 29.21 5.63 1.07
N CYS A 565 29.17 4.48 0.40
CA CYS A 565 29.62 4.36 -0.98
C CYS A 565 28.56 4.83 -1.98
N HIS A 566 29.04 5.36 -3.09
CA HIS A 566 28.24 5.85 -4.20
C HIS A 566 27.98 4.72 -5.20
N LEU A 567 26.73 4.60 -5.65
CA LEU A 567 26.37 3.76 -6.79
C LEU A 567 27.11 4.26 -8.03
N GLU A 568 27.74 3.35 -8.76
CA GLU A 568 28.58 3.67 -9.91
C GLU A 568 28.41 2.68 -11.07
N GLU A 569 28.49 3.19 -12.30
CA GLU A 569 28.66 2.37 -13.51
C GLU A 569 29.87 2.91 -14.31
N GLN A 570 30.87 2.05 -14.52
CA GLN A 570 32.15 2.42 -15.13
C GLN A 570 32.26 1.95 -16.60
N PHE A 571 31.16 1.93 -17.35
CA PHE A 571 31.05 1.41 -18.70
C PHE A 571 31.30 -0.10 -18.84
N THR A 572 31.04 -0.86 -17.77
CA THR A 572 31.25 -2.32 -17.73
C THR A 572 29.96 -3.10 -17.98
N GLY A 573 28.79 -2.47 -17.83
CA GLY A 573 27.51 -3.19 -17.73
C GLY A 573 27.27 -3.87 -16.39
N ALA A 574 28.23 -3.79 -15.47
CA ALA A 574 28.20 -4.37 -14.14
C ALA A 574 28.38 -3.22 -13.11
N PRO A 575 27.28 -2.62 -12.63
CA PRO A 575 27.35 -1.53 -11.68
C PRO A 575 27.94 -2.01 -10.34
N ASN A 576 28.51 -1.09 -9.57
CA ASN A 576 29.06 -1.37 -8.25
C ASN A 576 28.76 -0.21 -7.28
N ALA A 577 29.14 -0.37 -6.01
CA ALA A 577 29.14 0.72 -5.03
C ALA A 577 30.43 0.73 -4.22
N GLY A 578 31.58 0.72 -4.90
CA GLY A 578 32.90 0.63 -4.24
C GLY A 578 33.51 1.96 -3.81
N VAL A 579 33.03 3.09 -4.31
CA VAL A 579 33.67 4.39 -4.11
C VAL A 579 33.03 5.16 -2.97
N SER A 580 33.79 5.49 -1.93
CA SER A 580 33.34 6.25 -0.75
C SER A 580 33.63 7.75 -0.83
N SER A 581 34.45 8.19 -1.78
CA SER A 581 34.86 9.58 -1.91
C SER A 581 33.84 10.36 -2.74
N PRO A 582 33.37 11.53 -2.26
CA PRO A 582 32.50 12.40 -3.05
C PRO A 582 33.24 12.93 -4.30
N ILE A 583 32.49 13.19 -5.38
CA ILE A 583 33.05 13.76 -6.61
C ILE A 583 33.76 15.10 -6.30
N PRO A 584 35.06 15.25 -6.63
CA PRO A 584 35.77 16.51 -6.44
C PRO A 584 35.36 17.53 -7.51
N TYR A 585 35.51 18.82 -7.19
CA TYR A 585 35.32 19.93 -8.11
C TYR A 585 36.67 20.36 -8.73
N PRO A 586 36.76 20.62 -10.04
CA PRO A 586 35.71 20.52 -11.06
C PRO A 586 35.37 19.07 -11.45
N VAL A 587 34.13 18.84 -11.89
CA VAL A 587 33.66 17.50 -12.27
C VAL A 587 34.27 17.08 -13.61
N THR A 588 34.86 15.89 -13.66
CA THR A 588 35.37 15.25 -14.89
C THR A 588 34.33 14.29 -15.48
N ASP A 589 34.50 13.89 -16.73
CA ASP A 589 33.66 12.84 -17.33
C ASP A 589 33.75 11.51 -16.58
N ALA A 590 34.93 11.17 -16.05
CA ALA A 590 35.10 9.97 -15.24
C ALA A 590 34.18 9.99 -14.00
N HIS A 591 34.00 11.14 -13.36
CA HIS A 591 33.13 11.28 -12.19
C HIS A 591 31.63 11.11 -12.51
N ARG A 592 31.22 11.27 -13.77
CA ARG A 592 29.82 11.06 -14.19
C ARG A 592 29.34 9.63 -14.04
N SER A 593 30.26 8.66 -13.87
CA SER A 593 29.94 7.28 -13.50
C SER A 593 29.13 7.17 -12.21
N GLN A 594 29.18 8.18 -11.32
CA GLN A 594 28.44 8.23 -10.05
C GLN A 594 27.21 9.15 -10.07
N CYS A 595 26.96 9.82 -11.20
CA CYS A 595 25.82 10.72 -11.38
C CYS A 595 24.69 9.93 -12.06
N TRP A 596 23.52 9.84 -11.40
CA TRP A 596 22.35 9.09 -11.86
C TRP A 596 21.15 10.00 -12.08
N GLU A 597 20.44 9.77 -13.18
CA GLU A 597 19.21 10.46 -13.55
C GLU A 597 17.99 9.59 -13.25
N LEU A 598 16.96 10.19 -12.66
CA LEU A 598 15.68 9.52 -12.43
C LEU A 598 14.77 9.83 -13.62
N ILE A 599 14.43 8.83 -14.41
CA ILE A 599 13.59 8.98 -15.60
C ILE A 599 12.34 8.15 -15.44
N SER A 600 11.16 8.77 -15.60
CA SER A 600 9.91 8.01 -15.58
C SER A 600 9.79 7.20 -16.87
N ALA A 601 9.72 7.83 -18.04
CA ALA A 601 9.63 7.16 -19.34
C ALA A 601 10.41 7.89 -20.44
N ARG A 602 10.66 7.29 -21.61
CA ARG A 602 11.32 7.96 -22.75
C ARG A 602 10.49 7.90 -24.03
N TYR A 603 10.37 9.02 -24.73
CA TYR A 603 9.65 9.18 -26.00
C TYR A 603 10.60 9.65 -27.11
N GLU A 604 10.96 8.77 -28.04
CA GLU A 604 11.72 9.12 -29.27
C GLU A 604 12.97 10.01 -29.04
N GLY A 605 13.68 9.81 -27.92
CA GLY A 605 14.87 10.60 -27.56
C GLY A 605 14.62 11.75 -26.57
N PHE A 606 13.39 11.91 -26.10
CA PHE A 606 13.04 12.80 -24.99
C PHE A 606 12.76 12.01 -23.72
N ASP A 607 13.34 12.46 -22.62
CA ASP A 607 13.00 11.92 -21.31
C ASP A 607 11.75 12.60 -20.79
N SER A 608 10.84 11.79 -20.26
CA SER A 608 9.65 12.24 -19.57
C SER A 608 9.77 11.93 -18.10
N ILE A 609 9.47 12.96 -17.32
CA ILE A 609 9.55 12.93 -15.88
C ILE A 609 8.16 13.23 -15.36
N ILE A 610 7.62 12.31 -14.58
CA ILE A 610 6.31 12.49 -13.97
C ILE A 610 6.52 12.99 -12.57
N VAL A 611 5.95 14.16 -12.30
CA VAL A 611 6.03 14.81 -11.01
C VAL A 611 4.66 14.77 -10.37
N ASP A 612 4.52 13.89 -9.38
CA ASP A 612 3.36 13.78 -8.51
C ASP A 612 3.60 14.44 -7.15
N ASP A 613 2.58 14.42 -6.29
CA ASP A 613 2.65 15.08 -4.98
C ASP A 613 3.73 14.47 -4.07
N ASP A 614 4.04 13.18 -4.21
CA ASP A 614 5.05 12.51 -3.39
C ASP A 614 6.47 12.85 -3.85
N VAL A 615 6.66 13.00 -5.17
CA VAL A 615 7.90 13.53 -5.74
C VAL A 615 8.07 15.01 -5.40
N LEU A 616 6.99 15.80 -5.44
CA LEU A 616 7.03 17.19 -4.98
C LEU A 616 7.42 17.27 -3.49
N ARG A 617 6.82 16.44 -2.63
CA ARG A 617 7.19 16.34 -1.21
C ARG A 617 8.66 16.03 -0.99
N LEU A 618 9.23 15.16 -1.82
CA LEU A 618 10.66 14.89 -1.79
C LEU A 618 11.47 16.14 -2.15
N THR A 619 11.17 16.73 -3.31
CA THR A 619 11.92 17.88 -3.83
C THR A 619 11.86 19.10 -2.92
N LEU A 620 10.75 19.30 -2.18
CA LEU A 620 10.59 20.37 -1.18
C LEU A 620 11.74 20.39 -0.16
N LYS A 621 12.34 19.24 0.19
CA LYS A 621 13.45 19.19 1.15
C LYS A 621 14.76 19.77 0.62
N TYR A 622 14.85 19.95 -0.69
CA TYR A 622 16.03 20.48 -1.37
C TYR A 622 15.81 21.90 -1.92
N MET A 623 14.59 22.45 -1.79
CA MET A 623 14.26 23.82 -2.23
C MET A 623 14.73 24.89 -1.25
N GLU A 624 14.88 26.12 -1.73
CA GLU A 624 15.15 27.27 -0.87
C GLU A 624 13.98 27.54 0.09
N ALA A 625 14.30 27.91 1.34
CA ALA A 625 13.31 28.03 2.43
C ALA A 625 12.13 28.98 2.12
N THR A 626 12.37 30.02 1.31
CA THR A 626 11.36 30.97 0.84
C THR A 626 10.29 30.26 0.00
N HIS A 627 10.68 29.38 -0.91
CA HIS A 627 9.77 28.63 -1.78
C HIS A 627 9.08 27.47 -1.05
N VAL A 628 9.74 26.88 -0.03
CA VAL A 628 9.20 25.74 0.72
C VAL A 628 7.89 26.09 1.42
N SER A 629 7.79 27.27 2.06
CA SER A 629 6.60 27.64 2.83
C SER A 629 5.36 27.84 1.93
N ASP A 630 5.52 28.55 0.82
CA ASP A 630 4.46 28.80 -0.16
C ASP A 630 4.04 27.52 -0.90
N ALA A 631 5.02 26.69 -1.26
CA ALA A 631 4.81 25.40 -1.91
C ALA A 631 4.17 24.38 -0.95
N GLN A 632 4.59 24.29 0.32
CA GLN A 632 3.96 23.44 1.32
C GLN A 632 2.52 23.87 1.59
N GLU A 633 2.25 25.16 1.77
CA GLU A 633 0.88 25.62 2.02
C GLU A 633 -0.04 25.37 0.83
N SER A 634 0.44 25.57 -0.40
CA SER A 634 -0.42 25.43 -1.59
C SER A 634 -0.49 24.00 -2.14
N LEU A 635 0.59 23.22 -2.09
CA LEU A 635 0.60 21.83 -2.56
C LEU A 635 0.02 20.86 -1.51
N LEU A 636 0.37 21.02 -0.22
CA LEU A 636 -0.04 20.05 0.81
C LEU A 636 -1.38 20.41 1.47
N LYS A 637 -1.75 21.69 1.56
CA LYS A 637 -3.02 22.11 2.19
C LYS A 637 -4.13 22.49 1.22
N LYS A 638 -3.81 23.03 0.03
CA LYS A 638 -4.83 23.45 -0.96
C LYS A 638 -5.09 22.42 -2.07
N ARG A 639 -4.10 21.59 -2.42
CA ARG A 639 -4.23 20.53 -3.44
C ARG A 639 -4.63 19.16 -2.89
N ALA A 640 -4.44 18.93 -1.59
CA ALA A 640 -4.89 17.71 -0.93
C ALA A 640 -6.43 17.60 -1.00
N PRO A 641 -6.99 16.38 -1.15
CA PRO A 641 -8.42 16.21 -1.29
C PRO A 641 -9.12 16.58 0.03
N GLY A 642 -9.80 17.73 -0.01
CA GLY A 642 -10.81 18.14 0.95
C GLY A 642 -10.31 18.96 2.13
N ARG A 643 -10.14 20.28 1.96
CA ARG A 643 -10.47 21.22 3.05
C ARG A 643 -10.64 22.67 2.63
N GLU A 644 -11.79 23.24 2.98
CA GLU A 644 -12.05 24.69 3.05
C GLU A 644 -11.40 25.29 4.31
N LYS A 645 -10.77 26.47 4.17
CA LYS A 645 -10.48 27.35 5.32
C LYS A 645 -11.75 28.14 5.66
N LYS A 646 -12.09 28.19 6.96
CA LYS A 646 -13.14 29.05 7.52
C LYS A 646 -12.83 30.53 7.30
N GLY A 647 -13.76 31.25 6.68
CA GLY A 647 -13.85 32.70 6.70
C GLY A 647 -15.26 33.14 6.29
N LYS A 648 -15.93 33.94 7.12
CA LYS A 648 -17.23 34.53 6.82
C LYS A 648 -17.07 35.67 5.80
N GLU A 649 -16.88 35.39 4.52
CA GLU A 649 -17.13 36.39 3.45
C GLU A 649 -17.78 35.74 2.23
N LYS A 650 -18.74 36.47 1.66
CA LYS A 650 -19.67 36.02 0.61
C LYS A 650 -19.10 36.26 -0.79
N HIS A 651 -19.43 35.33 -1.69
CA HIS A 651 -19.42 35.36 -3.16
C HIS A 651 -18.07 35.16 -3.88
N GLY A 652 -18.03 34.11 -4.71
CA GLY A 652 -17.00 33.90 -5.74
C GLY A 652 -16.68 32.42 -5.96
N HIS A 653 -17.04 31.89 -7.13
CA HIS A 653 -16.95 30.49 -7.54
C HIS A 653 -15.52 29.92 -7.60
N ILE A 654 -15.29 28.76 -6.97
CA ILE A 654 -14.33 27.73 -7.39
C ILE A 654 -14.97 26.35 -7.11
N PRO A 655 -15.06 25.41 -8.08
CA PRO A 655 -15.56 24.07 -7.80
C PRO A 655 -14.51 23.27 -7.01
N GLN A 656 -14.70 23.17 -5.69
CA GLN A 656 -14.13 22.07 -4.91
C GLN A 656 -14.88 20.79 -5.27
N SER A 657 -14.16 19.70 -5.51
CA SER A 657 -14.71 18.40 -5.95
C SER A 657 -15.98 17.99 -5.20
N PRO A 658 -17.18 18.07 -5.80
CA PRO A 658 -18.37 17.38 -5.32
C PRO A 658 -18.55 16.12 -6.19
N ARG A 659 -19.39 15.18 -5.77
CA ARG A 659 -19.86 13.99 -6.52
C ARG A 659 -20.02 14.15 -8.06
N ARG A 660 -20.24 15.38 -8.55
CA ARG A 660 -20.28 15.75 -9.98
C ARG A 660 -19.00 15.46 -10.75
N LEU A 661 -17.79 15.67 -10.21
CA LEU A 661 -16.57 15.32 -10.94
C LEU A 661 -16.40 13.81 -11.04
N THR A 662 -16.79 13.01 -10.04
CA THR A 662 -16.75 11.54 -10.16
C THR A 662 -17.76 11.02 -11.18
N ILE A 663 -18.97 11.62 -11.22
CA ILE A 663 -20.02 11.27 -12.19
C ILE A 663 -19.68 11.74 -13.61
N PHE A 664 -19.06 12.92 -13.77
CA PHE A 664 -18.75 13.51 -15.08
C PHE A 664 -17.29 13.36 -15.52
N ALA A 665 -16.37 12.91 -14.67
CA ALA A 665 -14.96 12.69 -15.00
C ALA A 665 -14.79 11.81 -16.22
N PRO A 666 -15.57 10.71 -16.41
CA PRO A 666 -15.47 9.94 -17.64
C PRO A 666 -15.78 10.77 -18.88
N ILE A 667 -16.83 11.59 -18.85
CA ILE A 667 -17.25 12.43 -20.00
C ILE A 667 -16.23 13.54 -20.26
N ILE A 668 -15.86 14.30 -19.23
CA ILE A 668 -14.86 15.38 -19.36
C ILE A 668 -13.52 14.83 -19.84
N ARG A 669 -13.09 13.67 -19.31
CA ARG A 669 -11.87 12.98 -19.75
C ARG A 669 -11.96 12.55 -21.22
N THR A 670 -13.08 12.00 -21.65
CA THR A 670 -13.30 11.64 -23.05
C THR A 670 -13.26 12.86 -23.97
N ILE A 671 -13.83 14.00 -23.54
CA ILE A 671 -13.75 15.26 -24.30
C ILE A 671 -12.29 15.72 -24.38
N PHE A 672 -11.55 15.75 -23.27
CA PHE A 672 -10.13 16.08 -23.30
C PHE A 672 -9.31 15.15 -24.20
N HIS A 673 -9.60 13.84 -24.24
CA HIS A 673 -8.95 12.95 -25.19
C HIS A 673 -9.17 13.37 -26.65
N ARG A 674 -10.36 13.87 -27.00
CA ARG A 674 -10.65 14.43 -28.34
C ARG A 674 -9.92 15.74 -28.58
N VAL A 675 -9.95 16.68 -27.62
CA VAL A 675 -9.27 17.98 -27.70
C VAL A 675 -7.75 17.79 -27.81
N ILE A 676 -7.16 16.86 -27.06
CA ILE A 676 -5.72 16.52 -27.19
C ILE A 676 -5.40 16.02 -28.61
N ASN A 677 -6.28 15.23 -29.23
CA ASN A 677 -6.07 14.73 -30.59
C ASN A 677 -6.12 15.83 -31.67
N GLN A 678 -6.61 17.02 -31.35
CA GLN A 678 -6.59 18.18 -32.25
C GLN A 678 -5.28 18.99 -32.15
N TRP A 679 -4.37 18.66 -31.22
CA TRP A 679 -3.10 19.39 -31.08
C TRP A 679 -2.15 19.17 -32.27
N GLU A 680 -1.81 20.18 -33.06
CA GLU A 680 -1.03 19.99 -34.30
C GLU A 680 0.46 20.35 -34.21
N GLU A 681 0.90 21.03 -33.15
CA GLU A 681 2.28 21.54 -33.06
C GLU A 681 3.30 20.42 -32.75
N ASP A 682 4.31 20.26 -33.61
CA ASP A 682 5.47 19.39 -33.37
C ASP A 682 6.60 20.11 -32.61
N THR A 683 6.61 21.44 -32.64
CA THR A 683 7.62 22.33 -32.04
C THR A 683 6.90 23.55 -31.48
N ILE A 684 7.12 23.89 -30.20
CA ILE A 684 6.61 25.16 -29.64
C ILE A 684 7.65 26.25 -29.85
N HIS A 685 7.27 27.36 -30.49
CA HIS A 685 8.20 28.45 -30.81
C HIS A 685 8.58 29.32 -29.61
N ILE A 686 9.80 29.87 -29.62
CA ILE A 686 10.34 30.76 -28.58
C ILE A 686 9.57 32.06 -28.37
N THR A 687 8.80 32.46 -29.37
CA THR A 687 7.92 33.63 -29.38
C THR A 687 6.49 33.30 -28.97
N ALA A 688 6.20 32.08 -28.51
CA ALA A 688 4.88 31.67 -28.07
C ALA A 688 4.34 32.65 -27.01
N ARG A 689 3.14 33.16 -27.26
CA ARG A 689 2.38 33.98 -26.31
C ARG A 689 1.37 33.12 -25.57
N THR A 690 1.03 33.54 -24.35
CA THR A 690 -0.08 32.96 -23.59
C THR A 690 -1.36 32.99 -24.42
N ALA A 691 -1.85 31.84 -24.85
CA ALA A 691 -3.09 31.72 -25.60
C ALA A 691 -3.55 30.26 -25.67
N ALA A 692 -4.87 30.09 -25.84
CA ALA A 692 -5.47 28.81 -26.19
C ALA A 692 -4.97 28.36 -27.56
N ARG A 693 -4.51 27.10 -27.64
CA ARG A 693 -4.13 26.44 -28.89
C ARG A 693 -5.24 25.56 -29.43
N VAL A 694 -5.90 24.86 -28.52
CA VAL A 694 -7.08 24.06 -28.84
C VAL A 694 -8.16 24.43 -27.83
N ALA A 695 -9.37 24.69 -28.30
CA ALA A 695 -10.51 24.97 -27.44
C ALA A 695 -11.76 24.41 -28.11
N THR A 696 -12.66 23.87 -27.31
CA THR A 696 -13.92 23.34 -27.83
C THR A 696 -15.13 24.06 -27.25
N ASN A 697 -16.27 23.92 -27.92
CA ASN A 697 -17.56 24.40 -27.46
C ASN A 697 -18.57 23.24 -27.45
N ARG A 698 -19.71 23.44 -26.79
CA ARG A 698 -20.78 22.42 -26.71
C ARG A 698 -21.18 21.84 -28.07
N SER A 699 -21.37 22.67 -29.08
CA SER A 699 -21.88 22.24 -30.39
C SER A 699 -20.91 21.31 -31.11
N GLU A 700 -19.61 21.53 -30.96
CA GLU A 700 -18.56 20.65 -31.48
C GLU A 700 -18.55 19.32 -30.71
N VAL A 701 -18.60 19.36 -29.37
CA VAL A 701 -18.63 18.14 -28.54
C VAL A 701 -19.84 17.25 -28.87
N GLU A 702 -21.03 17.83 -28.99
CA GLU A 702 -22.25 17.06 -29.26
C GLU A 702 -22.34 16.58 -30.72
N ARG A 703 -21.94 17.41 -31.70
CA ARG A 703 -22.11 17.08 -33.13
C ARG A 703 -20.90 16.40 -33.77
N GLU A 704 -19.70 16.87 -33.48
CA GLU A 704 -18.47 16.37 -34.12
C GLU A 704 -17.84 15.25 -33.32
N PHE A 705 -17.77 15.37 -31.99
CA PHE A 705 -17.22 14.30 -31.16
C PHE A 705 -18.23 13.20 -30.86
N GLY A 706 -19.53 13.46 -31.07
CA GLY A 706 -20.62 12.53 -30.79
C GLY A 706 -20.78 12.24 -29.29
N ILE A 707 -20.40 13.19 -28.42
CA ILE A 707 -20.44 13.01 -26.97
C ILE A 707 -21.64 13.78 -26.41
N PRO A 708 -22.69 13.10 -25.90
CA PRO A 708 -23.84 13.79 -25.34
C PRO A 708 -23.47 14.48 -24.02
N ILE A 709 -23.73 15.79 -23.91
CA ILE A 709 -23.45 16.54 -22.67
C ILE A 709 -24.64 16.44 -21.70
N PRO A 710 -24.45 15.91 -20.47
CA PRO A 710 -25.49 15.83 -19.47
C PRO A 710 -26.07 17.20 -19.11
N THR A 711 -27.36 17.24 -18.76
CA THR A 711 -28.08 18.49 -18.43
C THR A 711 -27.37 19.32 -17.35
N ALA A 712 -26.73 18.66 -16.39
CA ALA A 712 -25.99 19.32 -15.31
C ALA A 712 -24.73 20.09 -15.78
N LEU A 713 -24.16 19.76 -16.94
CA LEU A 713 -22.99 20.43 -17.52
C LEU A 713 -23.34 21.44 -18.62
N ARG A 714 -24.58 21.42 -19.13
CA ARG A 714 -24.98 22.26 -20.29
C ARG A 714 -24.74 23.75 -20.08
N ARG A 715 -25.04 24.27 -18.89
CA ARG A 715 -24.82 25.69 -18.57
C ARG A 715 -23.33 26.07 -18.58
N GLN A 716 -22.45 25.13 -18.21
CA GLN A 716 -21.01 25.37 -18.21
C GLN A 716 -20.41 25.22 -19.61
N SER A 717 -20.96 24.32 -20.43
CA SER A 717 -20.48 24.08 -21.79
C SER A 717 -20.88 25.14 -22.82
N GLU A 718 -21.75 26.08 -22.42
CA GLU A 718 -22.07 27.28 -23.20
C GLU A 718 -20.95 28.34 -23.17
N VAL A 719 -20.03 28.25 -22.20
CA VAL A 719 -18.86 29.13 -22.16
C VAL A 719 -17.90 28.74 -23.30
N SER A 720 -17.56 29.70 -24.17
CA SER A 720 -16.60 29.46 -25.24
C SER A 720 -15.24 29.06 -24.64
N GLY A 721 -14.71 27.92 -25.07
CA GLY A 721 -13.46 27.38 -24.52
C GLY A 721 -13.60 26.86 -23.09
N TRP A 722 -14.81 26.45 -22.67
CA TRP A 722 -15.02 25.77 -21.39
C TRP A 722 -14.13 24.53 -21.21
N ILE A 723 -13.62 23.94 -22.30
CA ILE A 723 -12.50 23.00 -22.27
C ILE A 723 -11.49 23.50 -23.30
N ARG A 724 -10.27 23.76 -22.84
CA ARG A 724 -9.19 24.27 -23.70
C ARG A 724 -7.81 23.77 -23.27
N ILE A 725 -6.85 23.88 -24.18
CA ILE A 725 -5.43 23.61 -23.96
C ILE A 725 -4.68 24.90 -24.26
N ASP A 726 -4.06 25.46 -23.23
CA ASP A 726 -3.36 26.73 -23.28
C ASP A 726 -1.85 26.50 -23.26
N VAL A 727 -1.12 27.34 -24.00
CA VAL A 727 0.35 27.44 -23.92
C VAL A 727 0.67 28.75 -23.23
N GLN A 728 1.47 28.72 -22.15
CA GLN A 728 1.89 29.92 -21.44
C GLN A 728 3.10 30.62 -22.08
N ARG A 729 3.58 31.72 -21.50
CA ARG A 729 4.82 32.36 -21.97
C ARG A 729 6.04 31.47 -21.66
N PRO A 730 6.98 31.31 -22.60
CA PRO A 730 8.21 30.58 -22.35
C PRO A 730 9.07 31.23 -21.27
N TYR A 731 9.56 30.43 -20.32
CA TYR A 731 10.47 30.85 -19.25
C TYR A 731 11.79 30.07 -19.35
N GLY A 732 12.85 30.63 -18.78
CA GLY A 732 14.15 29.96 -18.72
C GLY A 732 14.17 28.98 -17.57
N THR A 733 14.73 27.79 -17.79
CA THR A 733 14.94 26.78 -16.72
C THR A 733 16.40 26.60 -16.36
N ALA A 734 17.30 26.93 -17.28
CA ALA A 734 18.74 26.78 -17.17
C ALA A 734 19.43 27.75 -18.15
N PRO A 735 20.76 27.98 -18.06
CA PRO A 735 21.50 28.72 -19.07
C PRO A 735 21.35 28.05 -20.45
N GLY A 736 20.54 28.65 -21.33
CA GLY A 736 20.32 28.20 -22.70
C GLY A 736 19.09 27.34 -22.95
N GLN A 737 18.41 26.83 -21.91
CA GLN A 737 17.18 26.06 -22.06
C GLN A 737 15.94 26.89 -21.67
N ARG A 738 14.99 27.00 -22.61
CA ARG A 738 13.67 27.59 -22.36
C ARG A 738 12.61 26.53 -22.50
N VAL A 739 11.62 26.58 -21.61
CA VAL A 739 10.48 25.68 -21.62
C VAL A 739 9.19 26.48 -21.58
N VAL A 740 8.08 25.79 -21.78
CA VAL A 740 6.74 26.36 -21.69
C VAL A 740 5.77 25.40 -21.02
N ASN A 741 4.81 25.96 -20.30
CA ASN A 741 3.70 25.19 -19.74
C ASN A 741 2.60 25.02 -20.78
N VAL A 742 2.14 23.78 -20.93
CA VAL A 742 0.95 23.40 -21.68
C VAL A 742 -0.08 22.88 -20.69
N ILE A 743 -1.21 23.58 -20.58
CA ILE A 743 -2.20 23.39 -19.51
C ILE A 743 -3.54 23.04 -20.13
N GLY A 744 -4.10 21.90 -19.75
CA GLY A 744 -5.49 21.59 -20.04
C GLY A 744 -6.39 22.21 -18.99
N GLN A 745 -7.35 23.02 -19.40
CA GLN A 745 -8.27 23.72 -18.51
C GLN A 745 -9.70 23.29 -18.75
N TRP A 746 -10.45 23.09 -17.67
CA TRP A 746 -11.90 23.01 -17.67
C TRP A 746 -12.43 24.24 -16.93
N LEU A 747 -13.14 25.09 -17.67
CA LEU A 747 -13.44 26.47 -17.33
C LEU A 747 -12.10 27.21 -17.12
N GLU A 748 -11.81 27.57 -15.87
CA GLU A 748 -10.55 28.24 -15.49
C GLU A 748 -9.72 27.36 -14.53
N SER A 749 -10.08 26.08 -14.39
CA SER A 749 -9.39 25.15 -13.50
C SER A 749 -8.43 24.26 -14.30
N PRO A 750 -7.13 24.20 -13.94
CA PRO A 750 -6.19 23.30 -14.60
C PRO A 750 -6.49 21.84 -14.23
N ILE A 751 -6.65 21.01 -15.26
CA ILE A 751 -6.95 19.57 -15.15
C ILE A 751 -5.70 18.72 -15.43
N PHE A 752 -4.83 19.18 -16.33
CA PHE A 752 -3.55 18.54 -16.60
C PHE A 752 -2.47 19.61 -16.91
N HIS A 753 -1.20 19.24 -16.74
CA HIS A 753 -0.06 20.14 -16.92
C HIS A 753 1.14 19.40 -17.51
N VAL A 754 1.68 19.95 -18.60
CA VAL A 754 2.88 19.44 -19.28
C VAL A 754 3.89 20.57 -19.46
N ILE A 755 5.16 20.34 -19.12
CA ILE A 755 6.27 21.26 -19.39
C ILE A 755 7.01 20.77 -20.63
N VAL A 756 7.16 21.61 -21.64
CA VAL A 756 7.71 21.24 -22.96
C VAL A 756 8.88 22.16 -23.32
N PRO A 757 10.00 21.65 -23.88
CA PRO A 757 11.10 22.49 -24.33
C PRO A 757 10.71 23.31 -25.56
N VAL A 758 11.25 24.50 -25.66
CA VAL A 758 10.87 25.50 -26.68
C VAL A 758 11.96 25.60 -27.74
N GLY A 759 11.55 25.68 -29.01
CA GLY A 759 12.47 25.68 -30.15
C GLY A 759 13.02 24.31 -30.52
N VAL A 760 12.57 23.24 -29.85
CA VAL A 760 12.98 21.86 -30.10
C VAL A 760 11.81 21.06 -30.69
N ARG A 761 12.08 20.25 -31.71
CA ARG A 761 11.07 19.38 -32.33
C ARG A 761 10.85 18.14 -31.47
N VAL A 762 9.88 18.22 -30.57
CA VAL A 762 9.47 17.11 -29.69
C VAL A 762 8.60 16.09 -30.43
N GLY A 763 7.82 16.55 -31.41
CA GLY A 763 6.84 15.75 -32.12
C GLY A 763 5.48 15.77 -31.41
N ARG A 764 4.41 16.01 -32.19
CA ARG A 764 3.05 16.19 -31.66
C ARG A 764 2.54 14.98 -30.90
N GLU A 765 2.87 13.77 -31.33
CA GLU A 765 2.40 12.56 -30.66
C GLU A 765 3.03 12.37 -29.29
N ASN A 766 4.30 12.78 -29.12
CA ASN A 766 4.97 12.76 -27.82
C ASN A 766 4.36 13.80 -26.87
N ILE A 767 4.07 15.00 -27.36
CA ILE A 767 3.36 16.03 -26.58
C ILE A 767 1.95 15.54 -26.20
N ARG A 768 1.19 15.00 -27.15
CA ARG A 768 -0.15 14.43 -26.91
C ARG A 768 -0.10 13.29 -25.90
N ALA A 769 0.90 12.41 -25.99
CA ALA A 769 1.11 11.32 -25.04
C ALA A 769 1.33 11.85 -23.62
N ALA A 770 2.20 12.86 -23.46
CA ALA A 770 2.44 13.52 -22.17
C ALA A 770 1.17 14.19 -21.61
N MET A 771 0.35 14.83 -22.45
CA MET A 771 -0.94 15.40 -22.01
C MET A 771 -1.91 14.32 -21.52
N ARG A 772 -2.06 13.22 -22.27
CA ARG A 772 -2.93 12.11 -21.87
C ARG A 772 -2.44 11.44 -20.59
N GLN A 773 -1.12 11.36 -20.42
CA GLN A 773 -0.48 10.84 -19.22
C GLN A 773 -0.76 11.73 -18.01
N SER A 774 -0.54 13.04 -18.14
CA SER A 774 -0.85 14.03 -17.09
C SER A 774 -2.35 14.01 -16.71
N LEU A 775 -3.24 13.99 -17.71
CA LEU A 775 -4.69 13.91 -17.52
C LEU A 775 -5.13 12.64 -16.78
N GLY A 776 -4.54 11.49 -17.13
CA GLY A 776 -4.89 10.21 -16.53
C GLY A 776 -4.33 10.02 -15.12
N GLY A 777 -3.14 10.56 -14.86
CA GLY A 777 -2.45 10.45 -13.57
C GLY A 777 -2.82 11.55 -12.57
N HIS A 778 -3.41 12.65 -13.03
CA HIS A 778 -3.51 13.90 -12.26
C HIS A 778 -2.13 14.42 -11.80
N THR A 779 -1.09 14.14 -12.59
CA THR A 779 0.30 14.48 -12.30
C THR A 779 0.80 15.50 -13.31
N SER A 780 1.87 16.24 -12.98
CA SER A 780 2.56 17.05 -13.98
C SER A 780 3.53 16.17 -14.77
N VAL A 781 3.68 16.42 -16.07
CA VAL A 781 4.66 15.72 -16.91
C VAL A 781 5.66 16.73 -17.46
N ILE A 782 6.95 16.50 -17.27
CA ILE A 782 8.02 17.31 -17.84
C ILE A 782 8.64 16.52 -18.99
N ILE A 783 8.74 17.15 -20.16
CA ILE A 783 9.51 16.64 -21.29
C ILE A 783 10.86 17.36 -21.28
N ALA A 784 11.94 16.60 -21.29
CA ALA A 784 13.30 17.11 -21.37
C ALA A 784 14.05 16.41 -22.50
N HIS A 785 15.05 17.08 -23.07
CA HIS A 785 15.96 16.42 -24.00
C HIS A 785 16.74 15.34 -23.25
N ALA A 786 16.92 14.16 -23.85
CA ALA A 786 17.77 13.15 -23.24
C ALA A 786 19.21 13.69 -23.19
N ASN A 787 19.71 13.90 -21.98
CA ASN A 787 21.09 14.33 -21.74
C ASN A 787 22.05 13.14 -21.62
N SER A 788 21.48 11.95 -21.42
CA SER A 788 22.18 10.67 -21.27
C SER A 788 21.93 9.82 -22.52
N VAL A 789 22.82 9.92 -23.52
CA VAL A 789 22.74 9.15 -24.78
C VAL A 789 23.77 8.02 -24.75
N PRO A 790 23.38 6.74 -24.96
CA PRO A 790 24.33 5.65 -25.11
C PRO A 790 25.32 5.93 -26.25
N PRO A 791 26.62 5.65 -26.11
CA PRO A 791 27.58 5.90 -27.18
C PRO A 791 27.27 4.99 -28.38
N ALA A 792 26.62 5.54 -29.40
CA ALA A 792 26.32 4.84 -30.63
C ALA A 792 27.59 4.72 -31.49
N GLY A 793 28.33 3.63 -31.35
CA GLY A 793 29.24 3.13 -32.39
C GLY A 793 30.39 4.04 -32.89
N GLY A 794 30.71 5.16 -32.25
CA GLY A 794 31.82 6.02 -32.66
C GLY A 794 31.94 7.30 -31.84
N THR A 795 33.11 7.47 -31.18
CA THR A 795 33.60 8.60 -30.38
C THR A 795 32.67 9.16 -29.29
N MET A 796 33.21 9.25 -28.07
CA MET A 796 32.56 9.85 -26.89
C MET A 796 31.78 11.12 -27.25
N PRO A 797 30.58 11.35 -26.66
CA PRO A 797 29.83 12.58 -26.88
C PRO A 797 30.73 13.79 -26.57
N GLU A 798 30.70 14.81 -27.43
CA GLU A 798 31.52 16.02 -27.30
C GLU A 798 31.45 16.59 -25.88
N THR A 799 32.56 16.44 -25.15
CA THR A 799 32.69 16.66 -23.70
C THR A 799 32.88 18.12 -23.34
N THR A 800 32.13 19.06 -23.93
CA THR A 800 32.10 20.41 -23.37
C THR A 800 31.09 20.41 -22.24
N PRO A 801 31.51 20.38 -20.95
CA PRO A 801 30.55 20.46 -19.86
C PRO A 801 29.75 21.77 -20.02
N PRO A 802 28.42 21.76 -19.86
CA PRO A 802 27.70 23.00 -19.71
C PRO A 802 28.35 23.79 -18.56
N PRO A 803 28.51 25.12 -18.69
CA PRO A 803 29.11 25.94 -17.65
C PRO A 803 28.41 25.67 -16.33
N ALA A 804 29.17 25.51 -15.25
CA ALA A 804 28.64 25.21 -13.91
C ALA A 804 27.49 26.17 -13.58
N PRO A 805 26.25 25.67 -13.44
CA PRO A 805 25.13 26.53 -13.04
C PRO A 805 25.30 26.92 -11.58
N ARG A 806 24.88 28.14 -11.26
CA ARG A 806 25.17 28.74 -9.95
C ARG A 806 24.21 28.38 -8.82
N THR A 807 23.07 27.68 -8.99
CA THR A 807 22.14 27.58 -7.84
C THR A 807 21.23 26.36 -7.62
N CYS A 808 20.92 25.42 -8.53
CA CYS A 808 20.07 24.26 -8.14
C CYS A 808 20.05 23.07 -9.12
N ASN A 809 19.65 21.89 -8.61
CA ASN A 809 19.31 20.73 -9.43
C ASN A 809 17.98 21.00 -10.18
N GLY A 810 17.93 20.72 -11.48
CA GLY A 810 16.82 20.95 -12.39
C GLY A 810 15.52 20.29 -11.95
N TRP A 811 15.55 19.15 -11.25
CA TRP A 811 14.35 18.61 -10.59
C TRP A 811 13.77 19.59 -9.57
N ILE A 812 14.64 20.20 -8.76
CA ILE A 812 14.27 21.21 -7.76
C ILE A 812 13.73 22.44 -8.49
N TYR A 813 14.40 22.89 -9.54
CA TYR A 813 13.97 24.04 -10.32
C TYR A 813 12.60 23.84 -10.98
N TYR A 814 12.37 22.69 -11.65
CA TYR A 814 11.08 22.38 -12.25
C TYR A 814 9.99 22.31 -11.18
N ALA A 815 10.29 21.73 -10.02
CA ALA A 815 9.36 21.68 -8.91
C ALA A 815 9.06 23.07 -8.31
N GLU A 816 10.03 23.98 -8.25
CA GLU A 816 9.83 25.39 -7.89
C GLU A 816 9.04 26.19 -8.94
N ALA A 817 9.30 25.94 -10.23
CA ALA A 817 8.51 26.53 -11.31
C ALA A 817 7.06 26.05 -11.27
N MET A 818 6.85 24.76 -11.00
CA MET A 818 5.52 24.17 -10.80
C MET A 818 4.80 24.75 -9.59
N SER A 819 5.49 24.92 -8.46
CA SER A 819 4.88 25.54 -7.28
C SER A 819 4.44 26.98 -7.60
N SER A 820 5.26 27.73 -8.33
CA SER A 820 4.93 29.09 -8.79
C SER A 820 3.69 29.12 -9.70
N ILE A 821 3.49 28.14 -10.58
CA ILE A 821 2.30 28.05 -11.44
C ILE A 821 1.04 27.72 -10.63
N VAL A 822 1.17 26.84 -9.62
CA VAL A 822 0.08 26.54 -8.68
C VAL A 822 -0.26 27.76 -7.81
N LEU A 823 0.71 28.63 -7.54
CA LEU A 823 0.54 29.90 -6.83
C LEU A 823 -0.03 31.01 -7.73
N LEU A 824 0.28 30.99 -9.03
CA LEU A 824 -0.14 31.94 -10.06
C LEU A 824 -1.50 31.58 -10.72
N SER A 825 -2.40 30.92 -10.00
CA SER A 825 -3.83 30.86 -10.36
C SER A 825 -4.70 31.97 -9.72
N PRO A 826 -4.30 33.26 -9.61
CA PRO A 826 -5.25 34.29 -9.22
C PRO A 826 -6.03 34.76 -10.44
N LEU A 827 -7.32 34.99 -10.20
CA LEU A 827 -8.09 36.12 -10.73
C LEU A 827 -7.20 37.20 -11.36
N GLY A 828 -7.47 37.53 -12.61
CA GLY A 828 -6.70 38.53 -13.35
C GLY A 828 -7.47 39.27 -14.45
N MET A 829 -8.80 39.39 -14.34
CA MET A 829 -9.64 40.55 -14.67
C MET A 829 -11.12 40.24 -14.41
#